data_AF-A0A537YK30-F1
#
_entry.id   AF-A0A537YK30-F1
#
_cell.length_a   1.000
_cell.length_b   1.000
_cell.length_c   1.000
_cell.angle_alpha   90.00
_cell.angle_beta   90.00
_cell.angle_gamma   90.00
#
_symmetry.space_group_name_H-M   'P 1'
#
loop_
_entity.id
_entity.type
_entity.pdbx_description
1 polymer ?
#
loop_
_entity_poly.entity_id
_entity_poly.type
_entity_poly.pdbx_seq_one_letter_code
_entity_poly.pdbx_strand_id
1 'polypeptide(L)'
;PNRFRAWAAGKRAVTVDGPDDPALDALLAGADVVIDTPGYPAAWELDPDRAPQAVWVSVTPFGRAGPRSGWRASDLGVMAASGNMYMTGFPDRAPVRCTEPSGYAHTGPEAAFAAISALYTGVPHRADVAMQEVVFVANMGGNSDAFLGRQRPGRAGAKIGRSTEIWPTRDGFVSFGLRGGAARIPSLELITKLVVEDGIDAPGLTSQDWSTFHQNTVTDEELRAMEEPIGEYFSRHTMQELFDIACETRLMLAPTNTPREMVASRQFRSRDYFVPLGDVDRFPRSFVIIRSADGNAAPAHPPHAALAQGESAPVTWEPRAERRAQVGRPGRPVWDGLKILEFGSGAAGPIASRYFVEHGATVLRVESPARPDFLRVYELGPRNPHGLEGSPLYARLNVGKRHVAFNLKHPKAVELVKRLVAEWADAVLENYAPKAMANFGLDYDSLLEVRPDLVMISACLNGNTGPDKDYPGFGGQGSALSGFNWLTGYPDREPVGPAATITDSLAPRFVATALAAGLVYRQRTGRGCYLDVSQVEAALYTLSPWVIDYVVDGVIGTRDGNRSARAVPHGAFPCLDETGPSGSAVGDRWVAIAVWTDEEWARLAELVGITDPTLATFDARRDRIDEVEAALAAWTATRTRMEVVEQLQAAGIEAVPVQDHKDISVDPQVAYRDHWVELDHPFMGHEHYERNGIRYADAPSGYDRAGPTLGQDNDWVHGDLLGLSDEEREKLAADGVFD
;
A
#
# COMPACT_ATOMS: atom_id res chain seq x y z
N PRO A 1 -21.48 14.45 3.01
CA PRO A 1 -21.06 15.62 2.20
C PRO A 1 -19.54 15.69 1.96
N ASN A 2 -18.72 15.74 3.00
CA ASN A 2 -17.26 15.90 2.89
C ASN A 2 -16.56 14.77 2.12
N ARG A 3 -16.94 13.51 2.37
CA ARG A 3 -16.43 12.37 1.57
C ARG A 3 -16.70 12.53 0.06
N PHE A 4 -17.87 13.06 -0.31
CA PHE A 4 -18.18 13.36 -1.71
C PHE A 4 -17.29 14.50 -2.24
N ARG A 5 -17.12 15.58 -1.47
CA ARG A 5 -16.20 16.69 -1.82
C ARG A 5 -14.78 16.19 -2.08
N ALA A 6 -14.26 15.30 -1.22
CA ALA A 6 -12.95 14.69 -1.37
C ALA A 6 -12.80 13.94 -2.70
N TRP A 7 -13.73 13.02 -2.96
CA TRP A 7 -13.60 12.03 -4.05
C TRP A 7 -14.18 12.47 -5.40
N ALA A 8 -15.00 13.51 -5.41
CA ALA A 8 -15.54 14.12 -6.62
C ALA A 8 -14.73 15.35 -7.08
N ALA A 9 -13.73 15.80 -6.30
CA ALA A 9 -12.85 16.88 -6.73
C ALA A 9 -12.20 16.56 -8.09
N GLY A 10 -12.20 17.53 -9.00
CA GLY A 10 -11.71 17.37 -10.37
C GLY A 10 -12.65 16.62 -11.32
N LYS A 11 -13.82 16.15 -10.85
CA LYS A 11 -14.82 15.46 -11.68
C LYS A 11 -15.99 16.37 -12.02
N ARG A 12 -16.64 16.09 -13.15
CA ARG A 12 -17.97 16.62 -13.51
C ARG A 12 -19.01 15.52 -13.32
N ALA A 13 -20.22 15.88 -12.94
CA ALA A 13 -21.34 14.94 -12.81
C ALA A 13 -22.40 15.23 -13.87
N VAL A 14 -22.96 14.16 -14.43
CA VAL A 14 -24.07 14.19 -15.40
C VAL A 14 -25.13 13.22 -14.89
N THR A 15 -26.39 13.66 -14.92
CA THR A 15 -27.54 12.78 -14.62
C THR A 15 -28.05 12.22 -15.94
N VAL A 16 -28.28 10.92 -15.99
CA VAL A 16 -28.91 10.23 -17.11
C VAL A 16 -30.08 9.38 -16.59
N ASP A 17 -31.11 9.18 -17.42
CA ASP A 17 -32.39 8.56 -17.03
C ASP A 17 -32.30 7.03 -16.86
N GLY A 18 -31.22 6.42 -17.35
CA GLY A 18 -31.03 4.98 -17.30
C GLY A 18 -29.79 4.53 -18.09
N PRO A 19 -29.49 3.22 -18.08
CA PRO A 19 -28.40 2.66 -18.88
C PRO A 19 -28.64 2.81 -20.40
N ASP A 20 -29.89 2.96 -20.83
CA ASP A 20 -30.27 3.09 -22.25
C ASP A 20 -30.44 4.56 -22.70
N ASP A 21 -30.06 5.53 -21.86
CA ASP A 21 -30.15 6.95 -22.19
C ASP A 21 -29.18 7.31 -23.34
N PRO A 22 -29.64 7.92 -24.45
CA PRO A 22 -28.77 8.37 -25.54
C PRO A 22 -27.65 9.34 -25.11
N ALA A 23 -27.85 10.09 -24.02
CA ALA A 23 -26.81 10.96 -23.45
C ALA A 23 -25.63 10.14 -22.91
N LEU A 24 -25.87 8.94 -22.39
CA LEU A 24 -24.81 8.02 -21.97
C LEU A 24 -24.02 7.50 -23.18
N ASP A 25 -24.69 7.16 -24.28
CA ASP A 25 -23.99 6.74 -25.51
C ASP A 25 -23.08 7.83 -26.07
N ALA A 26 -23.50 9.09 -26.02
CA ALA A 26 -22.67 10.22 -26.44
C ALA A 26 -21.41 10.36 -25.56
N LEU A 27 -21.53 10.17 -24.24
CA LEU A 27 -20.39 10.16 -23.32
C LEU A 27 -19.47 8.95 -23.59
N LEU A 28 -20.03 7.76 -23.75
CA LEU A 28 -19.29 6.54 -24.06
C LEU A 28 -18.51 6.66 -25.38
N ALA A 29 -19.10 7.27 -26.41
CA ALA A 29 -18.43 7.51 -27.70
C ALA A 29 -17.19 8.41 -27.59
N GLY A 30 -17.19 9.37 -26.66
CA GLY A 30 -16.07 10.28 -26.40
C GLY A 30 -15.06 9.77 -25.36
N ALA A 31 -15.34 8.66 -24.67
CA ALA A 31 -14.53 8.19 -23.55
C ALA A 31 -13.18 7.62 -24.00
N ASP A 32 -12.10 8.03 -23.32
CA ASP A 32 -10.79 7.37 -23.42
C ASP A 32 -10.69 6.16 -22.49
N VAL A 33 -11.29 6.29 -21.30
CA VAL A 33 -11.32 5.28 -20.24
C VAL A 33 -12.72 5.26 -19.65
N VAL A 34 -13.27 4.07 -19.45
CA VAL A 34 -14.48 3.83 -18.66
C VAL A 34 -14.05 3.05 -17.42
N ILE A 35 -14.41 3.57 -16.24
CA ILE A 35 -14.19 2.89 -14.96
C ILE A 35 -15.56 2.56 -14.38
N ASP A 36 -15.83 1.28 -14.14
CA ASP A 36 -17.10 0.81 -13.61
C ASP A 36 -16.92 -0.10 -12.40
N THR A 37 -18.00 -0.30 -11.65
CA THR A 37 -18.06 -1.18 -10.47
C THR A 37 -19.27 -2.12 -10.59
N PRO A 38 -19.25 -3.06 -11.56
CA PRO A 38 -20.42 -3.90 -11.83
C PRO A 38 -20.79 -4.73 -10.61
N GLY A 39 -22.10 -4.95 -10.41
CA GLY A 39 -22.62 -5.66 -9.24
C GLY A 39 -22.64 -4.85 -7.93
N TYR A 40 -22.10 -3.63 -7.90
CA TYR A 40 -22.28 -2.74 -6.75
C TYR A 40 -23.75 -2.26 -6.66
N PRO A 41 -24.36 -2.18 -5.46
CA PRO A 41 -25.74 -1.71 -5.32
C PRO A 41 -25.94 -0.34 -5.97
N ALA A 42 -26.99 -0.22 -6.80
CA ALA A 42 -27.34 0.96 -7.60
C ALA A 42 -26.38 1.30 -8.78
N ALA A 43 -25.34 0.51 -9.03
CA ALA A 43 -24.56 0.62 -10.27
C ALA A 43 -25.28 -0.13 -11.41
N TRP A 44 -25.26 0.44 -12.62
CA TRP A 44 -25.69 -0.28 -13.83
C TRP A 44 -24.55 -1.14 -14.38
N GLU A 45 -24.91 -2.29 -14.93
CA GLU A 45 -24.00 -3.07 -15.75
C GLU A 45 -24.03 -2.51 -17.18
N LEU A 46 -22.89 -2.03 -17.65
CA LEU A 46 -22.74 -1.48 -18.99
C LEU A 46 -22.00 -2.49 -19.87
N ASP A 47 -22.50 -2.68 -21.09
CA ASP A 47 -21.82 -3.50 -22.09
C ASP A 47 -20.59 -2.76 -22.65
N PRO A 48 -19.36 -3.29 -22.47
CA PRO A 48 -18.17 -2.69 -23.03
C PRO A 48 -18.17 -2.54 -24.55
N ASP A 49 -19.00 -3.32 -25.27
CA ASP A 49 -19.16 -3.21 -26.74
C ASP A 49 -19.88 -1.92 -27.16
N ARG A 50 -20.44 -1.13 -26.22
CA ARG A 50 -20.94 0.23 -26.49
C ARG A 50 -19.82 1.27 -26.66
N ALA A 51 -18.62 0.99 -26.14
CA ALA A 51 -17.42 1.81 -26.37
C ALA A 51 -16.20 0.91 -26.59
N PRO A 52 -16.15 0.15 -27.71
CA PRO A 52 -15.11 -0.85 -27.94
C PRO A 52 -13.72 -0.24 -28.13
N GLN A 53 -13.64 1.07 -28.41
CA GLN A 53 -12.41 1.83 -28.51
C GLN A 53 -11.87 2.32 -27.14
N ALA A 54 -12.70 2.36 -26.11
CA ALA A 54 -12.28 2.83 -24.79
C ALA A 54 -11.47 1.76 -24.06
N VAL A 55 -10.59 2.18 -23.16
CA VAL A 55 -10.05 1.28 -22.13
C VAL A 55 -11.14 1.08 -21.09
N TRP A 56 -11.44 -0.16 -20.73
CA TRP A 56 -12.40 -0.48 -19.66
C TRP A 56 -11.65 -0.99 -18.44
N VAL A 57 -11.95 -0.43 -17.26
CA VAL A 57 -11.42 -0.90 -15.99
C VAL A 57 -12.57 -1.17 -15.03
N SER A 58 -12.86 -2.44 -14.80
CA SER A 58 -13.89 -2.87 -13.87
C SER A 58 -13.29 -3.18 -12.52
N VAL A 59 -13.81 -2.55 -11.48
CA VAL A 59 -13.38 -2.76 -10.09
C VAL A 59 -14.48 -3.50 -9.35
N THR A 60 -14.17 -4.70 -8.87
CA THR A 60 -15.12 -5.53 -8.10
C THR A 60 -14.43 -6.11 -6.87
N PRO A 61 -15.18 -6.50 -5.82
CA PRO A 61 -14.54 -7.02 -4.61
C PRO A 61 -13.69 -8.27 -4.84
N PHE A 62 -14.18 -9.17 -5.70
CA PHE A 62 -13.62 -10.50 -5.91
C PHE A 62 -13.22 -10.80 -7.36
N GLY A 63 -13.38 -9.84 -8.28
CA GLY A 63 -13.18 -10.06 -9.73
C GLY A 63 -14.49 -10.38 -10.44
N ARG A 64 -14.53 -10.19 -11.77
CA ARG A 64 -15.75 -10.36 -12.59
C ARG A 64 -16.22 -11.81 -12.75
N ALA A 65 -15.37 -12.79 -12.45
CA ALA A 65 -15.68 -14.22 -12.60
C ALA A 65 -15.08 -15.05 -11.46
N GLY A 66 -15.61 -16.26 -11.28
CA GLY A 66 -15.17 -17.21 -10.27
C GLY A 66 -16.23 -17.52 -9.21
N PRO A 67 -15.93 -18.44 -8.27
CA PRO A 67 -16.90 -18.92 -7.28
C PRO A 67 -17.52 -17.84 -6.38
N ARG A 68 -16.82 -16.71 -6.18
CA ARG A 68 -17.24 -15.60 -5.31
C ARG A 68 -17.42 -14.27 -6.04
N SER A 69 -17.39 -14.24 -7.38
CA SER A 69 -17.55 -12.99 -8.13
C SER A 69 -18.89 -12.29 -7.89
N GLY A 70 -19.93 -13.06 -7.54
CA GLY A 70 -21.26 -12.52 -7.19
C GLY A 70 -21.44 -12.11 -5.73
N TRP A 71 -20.43 -12.29 -4.87
CA TRP A 71 -20.54 -11.93 -3.46
C TRP A 71 -20.54 -10.41 -3.27
N ARG A 72 -21.41 -9.93 -2.39
CA ARG A 72 -21.41 -8.52 -1.95
C ARG A 72 -20.31 -8.31 -0.93
N ALA A 73 -19.50 -7.29 -1.13
CA ALA A 73 -18.50 -6.85 -0.17
C ALA A 73 -18.20 -5.36 -0.35
N SER A 74 -18.13 -4.66 0.78
CA SER A 74 -17.60 -3.31 0.92
C SER A 74 -16.13 -3.38 1.32
N ASP A 75 -15.55 -2.24 1.69
CA ASP A 75 -14.23 -2.19 2.31
C ASP A 75 -14.08 -3.16 3.49
N LEU A 76 -15.09 -3.28 4.35
CA LEU A 76 -15.09 -4.22 5.48
C LEU A 76 -14.90 -5.66 5.01
N GLY A 77 -15.74 -6.10 4.06
CA GLY A 77 -15.66 -7.45 3.51
C GLY A 77 -14.35 -7.73 2.78
N VAL A 78 -13.84 -6.76 2.00
CA VAL A 78 -12.55 -6.91 1.31
C VAL A 78 -11.40 -7.03 2.31
N MET A 79 -11.36 -6.18 3.33
CA MET A 79 -10.34 -6.27 4.38
C MET A 79 -10.43 -7.60 5.14
N ALA A 80 -11.64 -8.10 5.41
CA ALA A 80 -11.87 -9.41 6.02
C ALA A 80 -11.31 -10.55 5.15
N ALA A 81 -11.55 -10.53 3.84
CA ALA A 81 -11.06 -11.54 2.90
C ALA A 81 -9.55 -11.43 2.58
N SER A 82 -8.89 -10.37 3.04
CA SER A 82 -7.49 -10.08 2.67
C SER A 82 -6.43 -10.67 3.60
N GLY A 83 -6.80 -11.24 4.76
CA GLY A 83 -5.84 -11.63 5.80
C GLY A 83 -5.37 -10.49 6.70
N ASN A 84 -5.36 -9.24 6.21
CA ASN A 84 -4.83 -8.10 6.96
C ASN A 84 -5.67 -7.77 8.20
N MET A 85 -7.00 -7.81 8.05
CA MET A 85 -7.94 -7.54 9.14
C MET A 85 -7.79 -8.54 10.29
N TYR A 86 -7.62 -9.83 9.99
CA TYR A 86 -7.43 -10.89 11.00
C TYR A 86 -6.27 -10.58 11.95
N MET A 87 -5.20 -9.99 11.41
CA MET A 87 -3.96 -9.65 12.11
C MET A 87 -4.01 -8.33 12.88
N THR A 88 -5.06 -7.53 12.67
CA THR A 88 -5.13 -6.15 13.16
C THR A 88 -6.04 -6.06 14.38
N GLY A 89 -5.56 -5.45 15.47
CA GLY A 89 -6.31 -5.28 16.72
C GLY A 89 -5.64 -5.96 17.91
N PHE A 90 -6.38 -6.09 19.01
CA PHE A 90 -5.96 -6.83 20.20
C PHE A 90 -6.52 -8.27 20.17
N PRO A 91 -5.79 -9.26 20.75
CA PRO A 91 -6.25 -10.64 20.78
C PRO A 91 -7.59 -10.85 21.53
N ASP A 92 -7.90 -10.01 22.51
CA ASP A 92 -9.11 -10.10 23.36
C ASP A 92 -10.36 -9.47 22.72
N ARG A 93 -10.30 -9.11 21.44
CA ARG A 93 -11.36 -8.38 20.73
C ARG A 93 -11.44 -8.82 19.25
N ALA A 94 -12.54 -8.41 18.61
CA ALA A 94 -12.84 -8.70 17.21
C ALA A 94 -11.79 -8.10 16.26
N PRO A 95 -11.28 -8.79 15.24
CA PRO A 95 -10.34 -8.21 14.27
C PRO A 95 -10.90 -6.90 13.67
N VAL A 96 -10.05 -5.89 13.46
CA VAL A 96 -10.47 -4.55 13.00
C VAL A 96 -9.75 -4.12 11.74
N ARG A 97 -10.40 -3.29 10.92
CA ARG A 97 -9.73 -2.52 9.86
C ARG A 97 -9.38 -1.11 10.35
N CYS A 98 -8.68 -0.33 9.52
CA CYS A 98 -8.62 1.12 9.69
C CYS A 98 -10.04 1.70 9.60
N THR A 99 -10.39 2.70 10.41
CA THR A 99 -11.73 3.33 10.40
C THR A 99 -12.05 3.99 9.06
N GLU A 100 -11.04 4.58 8.40
CA GLU A 100 -11.17 5.01 7.01
C GLU A 100 -10.94 3.84 6.04
N PRO A 101 -11.70 3.74 4.94
CA PRO A 101 -11.62 2.60 4.01
C PRO A 101 -10.24 2.41 3.36
N SER A 102 -9.48 1.41 3.83
CA SER A 102 -8.13 1.11 3.33
C SER A 102 -8.13 0.24 2.06
N GLY A 103 -9.08 -0.67 1.89
CA GLY A 103 -9.22 -1.47 0.67
C GLY A 103 -9.48 -0.60 -0.57
N TYR A 104 -10.33 0.43 -0.43
CA TYR A 104 -10.51 1.43 -1.49
C TYR A 104 -9.23 2.26 -1.74
N ALA A 105 -8.51 2.61 -0.68
CA ALA A 105 -7.25 3.36 -0.75
C ALA A 105 -6.18 2.62 -1.57
N HIS A 106 -6.10 1.29 -1.44
CA HIS A 106 -5.23 0.46 -2.27
C HIS A 106 -5.76 0.29 -3.71
N THR A 107 -7.07 0.08 -3.86
CA THR A 107 -7.65 -0.28 -5.18
C THR A 107 -7.67 0.88 -6.16
N GLY A 108 -8.00 2.09 -5.71
CA GLY A 108 -8.06 3.28 -6.57
C GLY A 108 -6.80 3.52 -7.41
N PRO A 109 -5.60 3.67 -6.80
CA PRO A 109 -4.36 3.86 -7.57
C PRO A 109 -3.99 2.63 -8.41
N GLU A 110 -4.33 1.41 -8.00
CA GLU A 110 -4.07 0.22 -8.82
C GLU A 110 -4.95 0.17 -10.08
N ALA A 111 -6.23 0.54 -9.97
CA ALA A 111 -7.12 0.72 -11.12
C ALA A 111 -6.65 1.86 -12.04
N ALA A 112 -6.10 2.94 -11.47
CA ALA A 112 -5.49 4.02 -12.25
C ALA A 112 -4.23 3.54 -13.00
N PHE A 113 -3.37 2.76 -12.36
CA PHE A 113 -2.23 2.12 -13.03
C PHE A 113 -2.70 1.22 -14.18
N ALA A 114 -3.76 0.44 -13.98
CA ALA A 114 -4.33 -0.40 -15.03
C ALA A 114 -4.79 0.44 -16.25
N ALA A 115 -5.55 1.50 -15.98
CA ALA A 115 -6.02 2.42 -17.03
C ALA A 115 -4.85 3.07 -17.79
N ILE A 116 -3.85 3.59 -17.09
CA ILE A 116 -2.70 4.30 -17.70
C ILE A 116 -1.82 3.34 -18.50
N SER A 117 -1.60 2.12 -18.00
CA SER A 117 -0.85 1.09 -18.72
C SER A 117 -1.54 0.72 -20.03
N ALA A 118 -2.86 0.54 -20.02
CA ALA A 118 -3.62 0.31 -21.24
C ALA A 118 -3.61 1.53 -22.19
N LEU A 119 -3.67 2.75 -21.66
CA LEU A 119 -3.55 3.95 -22.48
C LEU A 119 -2.17 4.08 -23.15
N TYR A 120 -1.10 3.59 -22.50
CA TYR A 120 0.27 3.59 -23.02
C TYR A 120 0.42 2.69 -24.25
N THR A 121 -0.24 1.51 -24.26
CA THR A 121 -0.18 0.60 -25.41
C THR A 121 -0.84 1.21 -26.65
N GLY A 122 -1.88 2.03 -26.44
CA GLY A 122 -2.74 2.57 -27.48
C GLY A 122 -3.78 1.56 -27.99
N VAL A 123 -3.96 0.43 -27.30
CA VAL A 123 -4.93 -0.63 -27.60
C VAL A 123 -6.07 -0.57 -26.57
N PRO A 124 -7.35 -0.74 -26.97
CA PRO A 124 -8.47 -0.78 -26.04
C PRO A 124 -8.46 -2.09 -25.24
N HIS A 125 -7.85 -2.04 -24.06
CA HIS A 125 -7.84 -3.17 -23.13
C HIS A 125 -9.07 -3.18 -22.24
N ARG A 126 -9.47 -4.37 -21.79
CA ARG A 126 -10.45 -4.58 -20.70
C ARG A 126 -9.71 -5.13 -19.50
N ALA A 127 -9.63 -4.37 -18.42
CA ALA A 127 -9.01 -4.74 -17.17
C ALA A 127 -10.07 -5.11 -16.13
N ASP A 128 -9.92 -6.26 -15.50
CA ASP A 128 -10.65 -6.67 -14.30
C ASP A 128 -9.74 -6.52 -13.08
N VAL A 129 -10.16 -5.71 -12.11
CA VAL A 129 -9.43 -5.39 -10.88
C VAL A 129 -10.20 -5.96 -9.68
N ALA A 130 -9.65 -7.00 -9.05
CA ALA A 130 -10.24 -7.65 -7.88
C ALA A 130 -9.67 -7.09 -6.58
N MET A 131 -10.50 -6.39 -5.80
CA MET A 131 -10.05 -5.72 -4.57
C MET A 131 -9.39 -6.66 -3.54
N GLN A 132 -9.88 -7.90 -3.41
CA GLN A 132 -9.28 -8.88 -2.50
C GLN A 132 -7.79 -9.09 -2.80
N GLU A 133 -7.44 -9.32 -4.08
CA GLU A 133 -6.06 -9.53 -4.51
C GLU A 133 -5.20 -8.27 -4.38
N VAL A 134 -5.79 -7.10 -4.65
CA VAL A 134 -5.12 -5.80 -4.45
C VAL A 134 -4.61 -5.72 -3.00
N VAL A 135 -5.43 -6.03 -2.01
CA VAL A 135 -5.07 -5.82 -0.61
C VAL A 135 -4.02 -6.83 -0.10
N PHE A 136 -3.81 -7.97 -0.75
CA PHE A 136 -2.86 -8.99 -0.27
C PHE A 136 -1.44 -8.49 -0.03
N VAL A 137 -0.94 -7.58 -0.87
CA VAL A 137 0.40 -6.98 -0.68
C VAL A 137 0.50 -6.16 0.61
N ALA A 138 -0.63 -5.76 1.22
CA ALA A 138 -0.65 -5.14 2.55
C ALA A 138 -0.14 -6.09 3.65
N ASN A 139 -0.11 -7.40 3.39
CA ASN A 139 0.52 -8.39 4.27
C ASN A 139 2.01 -8.58 3.97
N MET A 140 2.59 -7.77 3.08
CA MET A 140 4.03 -7.71 2.77
C MET A 140 4.62 -9.06 2.35
N GLY A 141 3.92 -9.80 1.48
CA GLY A 141 4.34 -11.14 1.05
C GLY A 141 4.25 -12.19 2.15
N GLY A 142 3.69 -11.83 3.30
CA GLY A 142 3.42 -12.76 4.37
C GLY A 142 2.56 -13.91 3.88
N ASN A 143 1.47 -13.66 3.12
CA ASN A 143 0.51 -14.68 2.69
C ASN A 143 1.16 -15.97 2.15
N SER A 144 2.24 -15.83 1.38
CA SER A 144 3.05 -16.94 0.86
C SER A 144 3.60 -17.90 1.94
N ASP A 145 3.80 -17.44 3.18
CA ASP A 145 4.24 -18.28 4.30
C ASP A 145 3.28 -19.41 4.64
N ALA A 146 2.00 -19.26 4.29
CA ALA A 146 1.00 -20.31 4.52
C ALA A 146 1.34 -21.60 3.76
N PHE A 147 1.92 -21.48 2.55
CA PHE A 147 2.36 -22.62 1.74
C PHE A 147 3.59 -23.32 2.32
N LEU A 148 4.39 -22.61 3.13
CA LEU A 148 5.58 -23.14 3.81
C LEU A 148 5.26 -23.76 5.17
N GLY A 149 3.98 -23.87 5.55
CA GLY A 149 3.55 -24.39 6.85
C GLY A 149 4.02 -23.57 8.04
N ARG A 150 4.46 -22.32 7.82
CA ARG A 150 4.93 -21.45 8.89
C ARG A 150 3.73 -20.88 9.65
N GLN A 151 3.73 -21.02 10.97
CA GLN A 151 2.73 -20.36 11.80
C GLN A 151 2.94 -18.85 11.77
N ARG A 152 1.84 -18.10 11.67
CA ARG A 152 1.85 -16.65 11.74
C ARG A 152 1.43 -16.19 13.13
N PRO A 153 1.86 -15.00 13.55
CA PRO A 153 1.35 -14.37 14.77
C PRO A 153 -0.15 -14.09 14.63
N GLY A 154 -0.88 -14.00 15.74
CA GLY A 154 -2.23 -13.44 15.76
C GLY A 154 -2.18 -11.91 15.91
N ARG A 155 -3.34 -11.32 16.24
CA ARG A 155 -3.44 -9.92 16.69
C ARG A 155 -2.50 -9.66 17.88
N ALA A 156 -1.77 -8.54 17.86
CA ALA A 156 -0.75 -8.22 18.86
C ALA A 156 -1.03 -6.94 19.69
N GLY A 157 -2.08 -6.19 19.36
CA GLY A 157 -2.35 -4.88 19.95
C GLY A 157 -1.35 -3.83 19.48
N ALA A 158 -1.00 -2.89 20.38
CA ALA A 158 -0.04 -1.81 20.15
C ALA A 158 1.43 -2.27 20.05
N LYS A 159 1.67 -3.50 19.57
CA LYS A 159 2.97 -4.17 19.54
C LYS A 159 3.34 -4.60 18.14
N ILE A 160 4.64 -4.62 17.86
CA ILE A 160 5.20 -5.31 16.68
C ILE A 160 6.14 -6.42 17.17
N GLY A 161 5.76 -7.66 16.89
CA GLY A 161 6.40 -8.81 17.51
C GLY A 161 6.17 -8.80 19.03
N ARG A 162 7.24 -8.78 19.82
CA ARG A 162 7.18 -8.74 21.29
C ARG A 162 7.28 -7.33 21.88
N SER A 163 7.78 -6.37 21.12
CA SER A 163 8.04 -5.01 21.60
C SER A 163 6.82 -4.10 21.41
N THR A 164 6.60 -3.24 22.38
CA THR A 164 5.64 -2.13 22.32
C THR A 164 6.05 -1.16 21.21
N GLU A 165 5.10 -0.80 20.35
CA GLU A 165 5.30 0.10 19.21
C GLU A 165 4.60 1.44 19.43
N ILE A 166 3.37 1.44 19.96
CA ILE A 166 2.60 2.67 20.18
C ILE A 166 2.61 3.04 21.65
N TRP A 167 3.08 4.23 21.95
CA TRP A 167 3.31 4.73 23.30
C TRP A 167 2.49 5.97 23.58
N PRO A 168 1.85 6.08 24.77
CA PRO A 168 1.18 7.31 25.17
C PRO A 168 2.21 8.43 25.41
N THR A 169 1.82 9.65 25.03
CA THR A 169 2.53 10.90 25.34
C THR A 169 1.63 11.83 26.14
N ARG A 170 2.12 13.01 26.51
CA ARG A 170 1.32 14.02 27.24
C ARG A 170 0.04 14.44 26.51
N ASP A 171 0.04 14.36 25.18
CA ASP A 171 -1.00 14.91 24.31
C ASP A 171 -1.44 13.98 23.15
N GLY A 172 -1.00 12.72 23.15
CA GLY A 172 -1.34 11.77 22.09
C GLY A 172 -0.54 10.47 22.18
N PHE A 173 -0.05 9.99 21.04
CA PHE A 173 0.78 8.80 20.96
C PHE A 173 1.95 8.96 19.98
N VAL A 174 3.01 8.18 20.20
CA VAL A 174 4.15 8.06 19.28
C VAL A 174 4.39 6.60 18.93
N SER A 175 4.89 6.36 17.71
CA SER A 175 5.37 5.07 17.21
C SER A 175 6.87 4.99 17.42
N PHE A 176 7.32 4.05 18.24
CA PHE A 176 8.73 3.73 18.48
C PHE A 176 8.85 2.26 18.84
N GLY A 177 9.68 1.49 18.13
CA GLY A 177 9.89 0.06 18.42
C GLY A 177 11.29 -0.22 18.98
N LEU A 178 11.37 -0.92 20.11
CA LEU A 178 12.63 -1.37 20.69
C LEU A 178 13.13 -2.64 19.97
N ARG A 179 13.93 -2.46 18.91
CA ARG A 179 14.42 -3.55 18.05
C ARG A 179 15.91 -3.49 17.82
N GLY A 180 16.54 -4.65 17.88
CA GLY A 180 17.97 -4.82 17.63
C GLY A 180 18.38 -4.73 16.17
N GLY A 181 19.69 -4.87 15.93
CA GLY A 181 20.29 -4.87 14.60
C GLY A 181 21.16 -3.63 14.34
N ALA A 182 22.18 -3.79 13.50
CA ALA A 182 23.24 -2.78 13.30
C ALA A 182 22.70 -1.39 12.92
N ALA A 183 21.64 -1.32 12.11
CA ALA A 183 21.01 -0.05 11.72
C ALA A 183 20.27 0.66 12.85
N ARG A 184 19.95 -0.02 13.95
CA ARG A 184 19.16 0.48 15.09
C ARG A 184 20.02 0.92 16.27
N ILE A 185 21.29 0.46 16.35
CA ILE A 185 22.20 0.76 17.48
C ILE A 185 22.23 2.26 17.82
N PRO A 186 22.42 3.20 16.87
CA PRO A 186 22.48 4.63 17.22
C PRO A 186 21.18 5.15 17.85
N SER A 187 20.02 4.65 17.40
CA SER A 187 18.72 5.01 17.98
C SER A 187 18.54 4.44 19.39
N LEU A 188 19.05 3.24 19.66
CA LEU A 188 18.97 2.57 20.97
C LEU A 188 19.87 3.25 22.01
N GLU A 189 21.10 3.61 21.62
CA GLU A 189 22.01 4.40 22.45
C GLU A 189 21.43 5.79 22.76
N LEU A 190 20.84 6.43 21.74
CA LEU A 190 20.24 7.75 21.89
C LEU A 190 19.03 7.74 22.83
N ILE A 191 18.08 6.81 22.68
CA ILE A 191 16.92 6.75 23.57
C ILE A 191 17.34 6.47 25.02
N THR A 192 18.35 5.60 25.22
CA THR A 192 18.94 5.34 26.54
C THR A 192 19.46 6.64 27.17
N LYS A 193 20.20 7.43 26.39
CA LYS A 193 20.73 8.72 26.84
C LYS A 193 19.60 9.70 27.20
N LEU A 194 18.59 9.84 26.34
CA LEU A 194 17.46 10.76 26.57
C LEU A 194 16.69 10.44 27.84
N VAL A 195 16.43 9.15 28.11
CA VAL A 195 15.75 8.68 29.33
C VAL A 195 16.55 9.08 30.58
N VAL A 196 17.86 8.87 30.57
CA VAL A 196 18.74 9.20 31.71
C VAL A 196 18.86 10.72 31.91
N GLU A 197 18.97 11.50 30.83
CA GLU A 197 19.02 12.97 30.89
C GLU A 197 17.70 13.57 31.41
N ASP A 198 16.57 12.88 31.23
CA ASP A 198 15.26 13.23 31.81
C ASP A 198 15.15 12.85 33.31
N GLY A 199 16.23 12.32 33.90
CA GLY A 199 16.30 11.97 35.31
C GLY A 199 15.55 10.69 35.69
N ILE A 200 15.31 9.79 34.72
CA ILE A 200 14.67 8.49 34.95
C ILE A 200 15.75 7.43 35.21
N ASP A 201 15.63 6.71 36.32
CA ASP A 201 16.54 5.60 36.65
C ASP A 201 16.21 4.39 35.77
N ALA A 202 17.14 4.00 34.89
CA ALA A 202 16.93 3.00 33.86
C ALA A 202 18.08 1.98 33.78
N PRO A 203 18.31 1.16 34.82
CA PRO A 203 19.40 0.16 34.82
C PRO A 203 19.23 -0.87 33.70
N GLY A 204 17.98 -1.20 33.32
CA GLY A 204 17.69 -2.10 32.20
C GLY A 204 18.17 -1.58 30.84
N LEU A 205 18.24 -0.25 30.66
CA LEU A 205 18.78 0.37 29.45
C LEU A 205 20.29 0.60 29.54
N THR A 206 20.77 1.14 30.66
CA THR A 206 22.18 1.55 30.80
C THR A 206 23.17 0.38 30.92
N SER A 207 22.69 -0.79 31.35
CA SER A 207 23.49 -2.03 31.38
C SER A 207 23.47 -2.83 30.08
N GLN A 208 22.61 -2.47 29.12
CA GLN A 208 22.42 -3.23 27.89
C GLN A 208 23.54 -2.94 26.88
N ASP A 209 24.13 -4.00 26.34
CA ASP A 209 24.95 -3.91 25.12
C ASP A 209 24.05 -3.93 23.89
N TRP A 210 23.85 -2.76 23.28
CA TRP A 210 23.01 -2.61 22.08
C TRP A 210 23.60 -3.27 20.84
N SER A 211 24.91 -3.54 20.80
CA SER A 211 25.56 -4.16 19.64
C SER A 211 25.18 -5.64 19.46
N THR A 212 24.78 -6.29 20.56
CA THR A 212 24.36 -7.69 20.60
C THR A 212 22.87 -7.87 20.89
N PHE A 213 22.16 -6.79 21.21
CA PHE A 213 20.74 -6.82 21.53
C PHE A 213 19.90 -7.32 20.35
N HIS A 214 19.00 -8.27 20.66
CA HIS A 214 17.91 -8.68 19.78
C HIS A 214 16.67 -8.94 20.63
N GLN A 215 15.56 -8.28 20.32
CA GLN A 215 14.32 -8.34 21.11
C GLN A 215 13.74 -9.74 21.25
N ASN A 216 14.00 -10.63 20.28
CA ASN A 216 13.54 -12.02 20.34
C ASN A 216 14.43 -12.93 21.22
N THR A 217 15.61 -12.48 21.68
CA THR A 217 16.52 -13.30 22.48
C THR A 217 16.49 -12.98 23.98
N VAL A 218 15.82 -11.88 24.37
CA VAL A 218 15.63 -11.50 25.78
C VAL A 218 14.32 -12.04 26.34
N THR A 219 14.25 -12.17 27.66
CA THR A 219 13.03 -12.54 28.40
C THR A 219 12.00 -11.40 28.39
N ASP A 220 10.74 -11.70 28.68
CA ASP A 220 9.70 -10.66 28.79
C ASP A 220 9.97 -9.71 29.97
N GLU A 221 10.63 -10.19 31.04
CA GLU A 221 11.00 -9.38 32.20
C GLU A 221 12.11 -8.38 31.85
N GLU A 222 13.17 -8.84 31.17
CA GLU A 222 14.24 -7.96 30.67
C GLU A 222 13.69 -6.92 29.68
N LEU A 223 12.79 -7.34 28.77
CA LEU A 223 12.19 -6.41 27.82
C LEU A 223 11.34 -5.35 28.53
N ARG A 224 10.54 -5.72 29.54
CA ARG A 224 9.78 -4.74 30.35
C ARG A 224 10.69 -3.79 31.12
N ALA A 225 11.78 -4.28 31.70
CA ALA A 225 12.75 -3.44 32.41
C ALA A 225 13.42 -2.39 31.50
N MET A 226 13.45 -2.62 30.19
CA MET A 226 13.88 -1.63 29.18
C MET A 226 12.72 -0.73 28.74
N GLU A 227 11.54 -1.30 28.54
CA GLU A 227 10.35 -0.61 28.00
C GLU A 227 9.71 0.36 28.99
N GLU A 228 9.67 0.05 30.29
CA GLU A 228 9.04 0.89 31.31
C GLU A 228 9.67 2.30 31.41
N PRO A 229 11.00 2.47 31.52
CA PRO A 229 11.61 3.80 31.53
C PRO A 229 11.42 4.58 30.23
N ILE A 230 11.36 3.90 29.08
CA ILE A 230 11.07 4.51 27.77
C ILE A 230 9.64 5.05 27.75
N GLY A 231 8.68 4.26 28.23
CA GLY A 231 7.28 4.68 28.34
C GLY A 231 7.10 5.85 29.30
N GLU A 232 7.80 5.85 30.44
CA GLU A 232 7.80 6.99 31.37
C GLU A 232 8.35 8.25 30.70
N TYR A 233 9.48 8.16 29.99
CA TYR A 233 10.02 9.27 29.21
C TYR A 233 8.98 9.80 28.23
N PHE A 234 8.43 8.96 27.34
CA PHE A 234 7.45 9.42 26.35
C PHE A 234 6.21 10.07 26.99
N SER A 235 5.73 9.56 28.14
CA SER A 235 4.58 10.13 28.83
C SER A 235 4.80 11.55 29.37
N ARG A 236 6.06 11.95 29.59
CA ARG A 236 6.44 13.29 30.08
C ARG A 236 6.55 14.34 28.97
N HIS A 237 6.70 13.90 27.73
CA HIS A 237 6.91 14.76 26.55
C HIS A 237 5.67 14.83 25.65
N THR A 238 5.56 15.87 24.83
CA THR A 238 4.54 15.96 23.78
C THR A 238 4.94 15.22 22.52
N MET A 239 3.96 14.91 21.67
CA MET A 239 4.21 14.38 20.33
C MET A 239 5.16 15.29 19.53
N GLN A 240 4.97 16.61 19.61
CA GLN A 240 5.78 17.57 18.85
C GLN A 240 7.22 17.66 19.36
N GLU A 241 7.45 17.71 20.68
CA GLU A 241 8.80 17.71 21.26
C GLU A 241 9.59 16.46 20.83
N LEU A 242 8.96 15.28 20.91
CA LEU A 242 9.59 14.01 20.50
C LEU A 242 9.84 13.96 18.98
N PHE A 243 8.93 14.51 18.17
CA PHE A 243 9.12 14.55 16.71
C PHE A 243 10.24 15.52 16.30
N ASP A 244 10.37 16.67 16.96
CA ASP A 244 11.47 17.60 16.69
C ASP A 244 12.82 16.96 17.07
N ILE A 245 12.90 16.25 18.21
CA ILE A 245 14.07 15.43 18.55
C ILE A 245 14.35 14.42 17.44
N ALA A 246 13.34 13.72 16.92
CA ALA A 246 13.51 12.74 15.85
C ALA A 246 14.07 13.36 14.56
N CYS A 247 13.58 14.54 14.17
CA CYS A 247 14.11 15.30 13.03
C CYS A 247 15.57 15.74 13.23
N GLU A 248 15.94 16.20 14.43
CA GLU A 248 17.28 16.71 14.73
C GLU A 248 18.33 15.62 14.91
N THR A 249 17.94 14.50 15.52
CA THR A 249 18.87 13.46 15.99
C THR A 249 18.85 12.19 15.15
N ARG A 250 17.90 12.09 14.21
CA ARG A 250 17.60 10.86 13.45
C ARG A 250 17.11 9.70 14.31
N LEU A 251 16.45 9.98 15.43
CA LEU A 251 15.70 8.96 16.17
C LEU A 251 14.54 8.45 15.29
N MET A 252 14.41 7.13 15.12
CA MET A 252 13.30 6.53 14.36
C MET A 252 12.02 6.46 15.21
N LEU A 253 11.44 7.64 15.44
CA LEU A 253 10.20 7.86 16.19
C LEU A 253 9.25 8.74 15.36
N ALA A 254 7.96 8.41 15.35
CA ALA A 254 6.95 9.19 14.64
C ALA A 254 5.73 9.51 15.52
N PRO A 255 5.20 10.74 15.53
CA PRO A 255 3.92 11.02 16.16
C PRO A 255 2.78 10.32 15.40
N THR A 256 1.77 9.83 16.13
CA THR A 256 0.53 9.33 15.51
C THR A 256 -0.35 10.52 15.18
N ASN A 257 -0.12 11.14 14.03
CA ASN A 257 -0.74 12.40 13.68
C ASN A 257 -2.26 12.27 13.51
N THR A 258 -2.97 13.32 13.93
CA THR A 258 -4.36 13.59 13.52
C THR A 258 -4.35 14.63 12.39
N PRO A 259 -5.52 15.02 11.81
CA PRO A 259 -5.55 16.06 10.79
C PRO A 259 -5.07 17.42 11.33
N ARG A 260 -5.14 17.63 12.66
CA ARG A 260 -4.61 18.83 13.31
C ARG A 260 -3.11 18.96 13.07
N GLU A 261 -2.33 17.93 13.40
CA GLU A 261 -0.88 17.93 13.23
C GLU A 261 -0.52 17.97 11.73
N MET A 262 -1.29 17.27 10.88
CA MET A 262 -1.06 17.27 9.44
C MET A 262 -1.25 18.66 8.82
N VAL A 263 -2.37 19.33 9.06
CA VAL A 263 -2.62 20.66 8.50
C VAL A 263 -1.61 21.70 9.01
N ALA A 264 -1.08 21.52 10.23
CA ALA A 264 -0.04 22.39 10.81
C ALA A 264 1.39 22.07 10.33
N SER A 265 1.60 20.94 9.65
CA SER A 265 2.92 20.42 9.29
C SER A 265 3.74 21.41 8.44
N ARG A 266 4.97 21.68 8.88
CA ARG A 266 5.94 22.45 8.09
C ARG A 266 6.36 21.72 6.81
N GLN A 267 6.41 20.39 6.82
CA GLN A 267 6.74 19.60 5.64
C GLN A 267 5.68 19.74 4.56
N PHE A 268 4.41 19.45 4.87
CA PHE A 268 3.31 19.53 3.89
C PHE A 268 3.11 20.95 3.37
N ARG A 269 3.25 21.96 4.24
CA ARG A 269 3.20 23.37 3.83
C ARG A 269 4.34 23.74 2.87
N SER A 270 5.57 23.27 3.11
CA SER A 270 6.72 23.57 2.23
C SER A 270 6.62 22.93 0.84
N ARG A 271 5.79 21.90 0.71
CA ARG A 271 5.56 21.13 -0.52
C ARG A 271 4.24 21.49 -1.19
N ASP A 272 3.59 22.57 -0.75
CA ASP A 272 2.29 23.03 -1.24
C ASP A 272 1.24 21.92 -1.27
N TYR A 273 1.23 21.03 -0.27
CA TYR A 273 0.34 19.87 -0.26
C TYR A 273 -1.13 20.23 0.01
N PHE A 274 -1.39 21.25 0.82
CA PHE A 274 -2.74 21.74 1.11
C PHE A 274 -3.01 23.06 0.39
N VAL A 275 -4.13 23.14 -0.34
CA VAL A 275 -4.56 24.35 -1.06
C VAL A 275 -6.04 24.64 -0.83
N PRO A 276 -6.50 25.89 -0.96
CA PRO A 276 -7.92 26.18 -0.95
C PRO A 276 -8.60 25.57 -2.19
N LEU A 277 -9.76 24.95 -1.99
CA LEU A 277 -10.61 24.39 -3.05
C LEU A 277 -12.09 24.55 -2.71
N GLY A 278 -12.79 25.44 -3.43
CA GLY A 278 -14.19 25.74 -3.13
C GLY A 278 -14.33 26.34 -1.72
N ASP A 279 -15.10 25.66 -0.87
CA ASP A 279 -15.29 26.02 0.55
C ASP A 279 -14.32 25.31 1.51
N VAL A 280 -13.38 24.51 1.00
CA VAL A 280 -12.37 23.81 1.81
C VAL A 280 -11.05 24.57 1.75
N ASP A 281 -10.64 25.25 2.84
CA ASP A 281 -9.43 26.08 2.89
C ASP A 281 -8.11 25.28 2.76
N ARG A 282 -8.12 24.02 3.21
CA ARG A 282 -6.96 23.12 3.24
C ARG A 282 -7.29 21.77 2.62
N PHE A 283 -7.43 21.74 1.29
CA PHE A 283 -7.69 20.53 0.52
C PHE A 283 -6.38 19.79 0.15
N PRO A 284 -6.27 18.46 0.37
CA PRO A 284 -5.13 17.65 -0.10
C PRO A 284 -5.02 17.62 -1.63
N ARG A 285 -3.98 18.26 -2.16
CA ARG A 285 -3.84 18.62 -3.58
C ARG A 285 -3.33 17.50 -4.47
N SER A 286 -2.15 16.99 -4.13
CA SER A 286 -1.41 16.01 -4.90
C SER A 286 -0.28 15.46 -4.05
N PHE A 287 0.09 14.20 -4.28
CA PHE A 287 1.18 13.49 -3.61
C PHE A 287 2.48 13.45 -4.44
N VAL A 288 2.52 14.14 -5.58
CA VAL A 288 3.65 14.15 -6.51
C VAL A 288 4.03 15.57 -6.91
N ILE A 289 5.33 15.86 -6.86
CA ILE A 289 5.93 17.05 -7.45
C ILE A 289 6.54 16.66 -8.79
N ILE A 290 6.16 17.37 -9.86
CA ILE A 290 6.61 17.09 -11.22
C ILE A 290 7.56 18.19 -11.66
N ARG A 291 8.75 17.82 -12.12
CA ARG A 291 9.73 18.73 -12.71
C ARG A 291 10.03 18.30 -14.13
N SER A 292 9.94 19.24 -15.07
CA SER A 292 10.29 18.98 -16.46
C SER A 292 11.81 19.07 -16.67
N ALA A 293 12.30 18.55 -17.80
CA ALA A 293 13.73 18.50 -18.12
C ALA A 293 14.41 19.89 -18.18
N ASP A 294 13.66 20.97 -18.39
CA ASP A 294 14.21 22.34 -18.39
C ASP A 294 14.33 22.95 -16.98
N GLY A 295 14.07 22.15 -15.94
CA GLY A 295 14.15 22.55 -14.54
C GLY A 295 12.89 23.22 -14.00
N ASN A 296 11.90 23.55 -14.85
CA ASN A 296 10.65 24.12 -14.37
C ASN A 296 9.82 23.03 -13.69
N ALA A 297 9.45 23.26 -12.43
CA ALA A 297 8.38 22.52 -11.78
C ALA A 297 7.09 22.81 -12.54
N ALA A 298 6.42 21.78 -13.04
CA ALA A 298 5.10 21.97 -13.62
C ALA A 298 4.18 22.44 -12.49
N PRO A 299 3.48 23.58 -12.62
CA PRO A 299 2.50 23.96 -11.63
C PRO A 299 1.44 22.86 -11.63
N ALA A 300 1.39 22.02 -10.59
CA ALA A 300 0.22 21.20 -10.40
C ALA A 300 -0.95 22.18 -10.28
N HIS A 301 -1.97 22.04 -11.13
CA HIS A 301 -3.16 22.84 -11.03
C HIS A 301 -4.04 22.23 -9.93
N PRO A 302 -4.61 23.04 -9.01
CA PRO A 302 -5.62 22.49 -8.10
C PRO A 302 -6.75 21.90 -8.96
N PRO A 303 -7.32 20.75 -8.58
CA PRO A 303 -8.51 20.25 -9.25
C PRO A 303 -9.62 21.31 -9.17
N HIS A 304 -10.60 21.27 -10.06
CA HIS A 304 -11.81 22.07 -9.86
C HIS A 304 -12.64 21.50 -8.71
N ALA A 305 -13.37 22.36 -7.99
CA ALA A 305 -14.22 21.93 -6.89
C ALA A 305 -15.31 20.97 -7.41
N ALA A 306 -15.67 19.98 -6.60
CA ALA A 306 -16.79 19.10 -6.91
C ALA A 306 -18.10 19.91 -6.98
N LEU A 307 -19.01 19.53 -7.89
CA LEU A 307 -20.40 20.00 -7.83
C LEU A 307 -21.06 19.53 -6.52
N ALA A 308 -22.16 20.16 -6.10
CA ALA A 308 -22.90 19.63 -4.97
C ALA A 308 -23.47 18.23 -5.30
N GLN A 309 -23.65 17.39 -4.29
CA GLN A 309 -24.19 16.05 -4.49
C GLN A 309 -25.59 16.13 -5.12
N GLY A 310 -25.77 15.52 -6.29
CA GLY A 310 -27.02 15.55 -7.05
C GLY A 310 -27.12 16.67 -8.08
N GLU A 311 -26.15 17.58 -8.16
CA GLU A 311 -26.05 18.55 -9.26
C GLU A 311 -25.45 17.91 -10.50
N SER A 312 -25.93 18.34 -11.67
CA SER A 312 -25.39 17.96 -12.97
C SER A 312 -24.93 19.19 -13.74
N ALA A 313 -23.87 19.02 -14.53
CA ALA A 313 -23.46 20.01 -15.51
C ALA A 313 -23.46 19.35 -16.89
N PRO A 314 -23.97 20.00 -17.95
CA PRO A 314 -23.91 19.45 -19.29
C PRO A 314 -22.44 19.23 -19.68
N VAL A 315 -22.13 18.02 -20.14
CA VAL A 315 -20.81 17.66 -20.66
C VAL A 315 -21.00 17.14 -22.08
N THR A 316 -20.42 17.84 -23.05
CA THR A 316 -20.29 17.35 -24.41
C THR A 316 -18.85 16.96 -24.62
N TRP A 317 -18.61 15.69 -24.95
CA TRP A 317 -17.30 15.23 -25.43
C TRP A 317 -17.35 15.16 -26.95
N GLU A 318 -16.29 15.66 -27.58
CA GLU A 318 -16.12 15.47 -29.01
C GLU A 318 -15.89 13.97 -29.28
N PRO A 319 -16.47 13.41 -30.36
CA PRO A 319 -16.20 12.04 -30.76
C PRO A 319 -14.70 11.79 -30.90
N ARG A 320 -14.25 10.66 -30.36
CA ARG A 320 -12.83 10.35 -30.30
C ARG A 320 -12.23 10.19 -31.70
N ALA A 321 -11.07 10.81 -31.94
CA ALA A 321 -10.25 10.49 -33.11
C ALA A 321 -9.69 9.06 -33.00
N GLU A 322 -9.59 8.33 -34.12
CA GLU A 322 -8.99 6.99 -34.13
C GLU A 322 -7.58 7.01 -33.54
N ARG A 323 -7.35 6.22 -32.47
CA ARG A 323 -6.00 5.98 -31.96
C ARG A 323 -5.31 4.93 -32.82
N ARG A 324 -4.15 5.27 -33.37
CA ARG A 324 -3.22 4.24 -33.86
C ARG A 324 -2.52 3.62 -32.66
N ALA A 325 -2.40 2.29 -32.64
CA ALA A 325 -1.55 1.58 -31.68
C ALA A 325 -0.14 2.19 -31.74
N GLN A 326 0.34 2.67 -30.59
CA GLN A 326 1.61 3.42 -30.54
C GLN A 326 2.79 2.49 -30.24
N VAL A 327 2.59 1.49 -29.37
CA VAL A 327 3.64 0.53 -28.97
C VAL A 327 3.08 -0.88 -28.72
N GLY A 328 1.80 -1.01 -28.34
CA GLY A 328 1.17 -2.29 -28.03
C GLY A 328 1.03 -3.23 -29.22
N ARG A 329 1.17 -4.53 -28.95
CA ARG A 329 0.83 -5.62 -29.88
C ARG A 329 -0.20 -6.52 -29.20
N PRO A 330 -1.33 -6.85 -29.85
CA PRO A 330 -2.31 -7.78 -29.27
C PRO A 330 -1.65 -9.09 -28.82
N GLY A 331 -2.03 -9.60 -27.65
CA GLY A 331 -1.45 -10.82 -27.08
C GLY A 331 -0.05 -10.69 -26.49
N ARG A 332 0.51 -9.47 -26.40
CA ARG A 332 1.73 -9.19 -25.62
C ARG A 332 1.38 -8.52 -24.28
N PRO A 333 2.20 -8.68 -23.24
CA PRO A 333 2.06 -7.93 -22.00
C PRO A 333 2.07 -6.40 -22.24
N VAL A 334 1.37 -5.63 -21.41
CA VAL A 334 1.15 -4.18 -21.63
C VAL A 334 2.42 -3.32 -21.54
N TRP A 335 3.46 -3.81 -20.86
CA TRP A 335 4.78 -3.15 -20.77
C TRP A 335 5.89 -3.95 -21.47
N ASP A 336 5.55 -4.83 -22.43
CA ASP A 336 6.53 -5.59 -23.21
C ASP A 336 7.58 -4.66 -23.84
N GLY A 337 8.85 -4.97 -23.61
CA GLY A 337 9.99 -4.19 -24.10
C GLY A 337 10.38 -2.95 -23.29
N LEU A 338 9.60 -2.54 -22.29
CA LEU A 338 9.98 -1.44 -21.38
C LEU A 338 11.17 -1.85 -20.51
N LYS A 339 12.16 -0.98 -20.37
CA LYS A 339 13.35 -1.22 -19.54
C LYS A 339 13.45 -0.22 -18.40
N ILE A 340 13.51 -0.68 -17.16
CA ILE A 340 13.63 0.20 -15.98
C ILE A 340 14.91 -0.14 -15.24
N LEU A 341 15.70 0.89 -14.93
CA LEU A 341 16.82 0.77 -14.00
C LEU A 341 16.37 1.16 -12.59
N GLU A 342 16.50 0.24 -11.64
CA GLU A 342 15.99 0.40 -10.28
C GLU A 342 17.13 0.53 -9.25
N PHE A 343 17.09 1.62 -8.47
CA PHE A 343 17.89 1.84 -7.26
C PHE A 343 16.98 1.80 -6.03
N GLY A 344 16.41 0.62 -5.80
CA GLY A 344 15.42 0.42 -4.74
C GLY A 344 16.08 0.00 -3.43
N SER A 345 15.49 0.32 -2.28
CA SER A 345 15.79 -0.34 -1.00
C SER A 345 14.50 -0.50 -0.21
N GLY A 346 14.33 -1.63 0.48
CA GLY A 346 13.08 -1.87 1.19
C GLY A 346 11.93 -2.24 0.27
N ALA A 347 10.75 -1.72 0.59
CA ALA A 347 9.51 -2.15 -0.03
C ALA A 347 8.96 -1.18 -1.08
N ALA A 348 8.94 0.14 -0.79
CA ALA A 348 8.19 1.10 -1.60
C ALA A 348 8.57 1.10 -3.10
N GLY A 349 9.85 1.33 -3.39
CA GLY A 349 10.36 1.28 -4.77
C GLY A 349 10.30 -0.14 -5.37
N PRO A 350 10.79 -1.16 -4.64
CA PRO A 350 10.77 -2.54 -5.13
C PRO A 350 9.38 -3.13 -5.45
N ILE A 351 8.34 -2.80 -4.68
CA ILE A 351 6.97 -3.19 -5.00
C ILE A 351 6.45 -2.40 -6.20
N ALA A 352 6.78 -1.10 -6.31
CA ALA A 352 6.28 -0.25 -7.40
C ALA A 352 6.74 -0.76 -8.78
N SER A 353 8.01 -1.14 -8.91
CA SER A 353 8.54 -1.69 -10.17
C SER A 353 7.99 -3.09 -10.48
N ARG A 354 7.56 -3.87 -9.48
CA ARG A 354 6.94 -5.19 -9.67
C ARG A 354 5.67 -5.12 -10.53
N TYR A 355 4.90 -4.03 -10.42
CA TYR A 355 3.76 -3.79 -11.32
C TYR A 355 4.18 -3.78 -12.79
N PHE A 356 5.33 -3.21 -13.12
CA PHE A 356 5.82 -3.22 -14.50
C PHE A 356 6.35 -4.60 -14.90
N VAL A 357 7.09 -5.27 -14.00
CA VAL A 357 7.63 -6.63 -14.23
C VAL A 357 6.51 -7.61 -14.55
N GLU A 358 5.47 -7.68 -13.72
CA GLU A 358 4.36 -8.62 -13.90
C GLU A 358 3.67 -8.42 -15.26
N HIS A 359 3.73 -7.21 -15.79
CA HIS A 359 3.12 -6.83 -17.05
C HIS A 359 4.15 -6.71 -18.20
N GLY A 360 5.32 -7.34 -18.06
CA GLY A 360 6.28 -7.62 -19.14
C GLY A 360 7.48 -6.67 -19.26
N ALA A 361 7.64 -5.71 -18.35
CA ALA A 361 8.83 -4.86 -18.36
C ALA A 361 10.06 -5.63 -17.87
N THR A 362 11.24 -5.31 -18.42
CA THR A 362 12.52 -5.73 -17.85
C THR A 362 12.99 -4.71 -16.83
N VAL A 363 13.01 -5.10 -15.55
CA VAL A 363 13.56 -4.27 -14.48
C VAL A 363 14.93 -4.81 -14.08
N LEU A 364 15.96 -3.96 -14.22
CA LEU A 364 17.31 -4.24 -13.75
C LEU A 364 17.56 -3.50 -12.43
N ARG A 365 17.69 -4.26 -11.35
CA ARG A 365 18.00 -3.73 -10.02
C ARG A 365 19.51 -3.63 -9.82
N VAL A 366 19.96 -2.48 -9.35
CA VAL A 366 21.35 -2.23 -8.95
C VAL A 366 21.46 -2.31 -7.43
N GLU A 367 22.36 -3.15 -6.94
CA GLU A 367 22.64 -3.31 -5.49
C GLU A 367 24.14 -3.50 -5.27
N SER A 368 24.60 -3.35 -4.03
CA SER A 368 25.96 -3.68 -3.62
C SER A 368 25.90 -4.66 -2.45
N PRO A 369 26.61 -5.80 -2.47
CA PRO A 369 26.71 -6.72 -1.34
C PRO A 369 27.42 -6.09 -0.13
N ALA A 370 28.21 -5.03 -0.32
CA ALA A 370 28.81 -4.27 0.78
C ALA A 370 27.77 -3.44 1.56
N ARG A 371 26.62 -3.16 0.94
CA ARG A 371 25.47 -2.50 1.57
C ARG A 371 24.18 -3.13 1.03
N PRO A 372 23.85 -4.36 1.46
CA PRO A 372 22.71 -5.08 0.93
C PRO A 372 21.41 -4.35 1.28
N ASP A 373 20.37 -4.63 0.50
CA ASP A 373 19.01 -4.23 0.85
C ASP A 373 18.68 -4.70 2.26
N PHE A 374 18.08 -3.83 3.08
CA PHE A 374 17.74 -4.19 4.45
C PHE A 374 16.78 -5.39 4.51
N LEU A 375 15.95 -5.62 3.48
CA LEU A 375 15.07 -6.80 3.42
C LEU A 375 15.85 -8.11 3.30
N ARG A 376 17.08 -8.08 2.77
CA ARG A 376 17.95 -9.27 2.77
C ARG A 376 18.35 -9.67 4.18
N VAL A 377 18.36 -8.73 5.13
CA VAL A 377 18.80 -8.97 6.52
C VAL A 377 17.67 -8.92 7.57
N TYR A 378 16.49 -8.38 7.21
CA TYR A 378 15.42 -8.06 8.16
C TYR A 378 14.87 -9.27 8.93
N GLU A 379 14.68 -10.41 8.25
CA GLU A 379 14.13 -11.64 8.84
C GLU A 379 15.13 -12.80 8.88
N LEU A 380 16.43 -12.50 8.78
CA LEU A 380 17.43 -13.55 8.86
C LEU A 380 17.60 -14.00 10.31
N GLY A 381 17.07 -15.17 10.63
CA GLY A 381 17.38 -15.84 11.89
C GLY A 381 18.85 -16.23 11.96
N PRO A 382 19.42 -16.41 13.17
CA PRO A 382 20.83 -16.76 13.38
C PRO A 382 21.25 -18.12 12.78
N ARG A 383 20.30 -18.90 12.25
CA ARG A 383 20.51 -20.19 11.59
C ARG A 383 20.19 -20.18 10.09
N ASN A 384 20.00 -19.02 9.47
CA ASN A 384 19.74 -18.95 8.04
C ASN A 384 20.93 -19.55 7.25
N PRO A 385 20.74 -20.69 6.54
CA PRO A 385 21.83 -21.39 5.88
C PRO A 385 22.31 -20.71 4.58
N HIS A 386 21.57 -19.73 4.06
CA HIS A 386 21.82 -19.12 2.75
C HIS A 386 22.24 -17.64 2.80
N GLY A 387 22.50 -17.10 4.00
CA GLY A 387 22.93 -15.71 4.17
C GLY A 387 22.01 -14.71 3.46
N LEU A 388 22.59 -13.75 2.71
CA LEU A 388 21.84 -12.71 2.01
C LEU A 388 20.86 -13.23 0.93
N GLU A 389 21.01 -14.49 0.50
CA GLU A 389 20.14 -15.13 -0.50
C GLU A 389 19.00 -15.95 0.13
N GLY A 390 18.97 -16.03 1.46
CA GLY A 390 17.97 -16.79 2.22
C GLY A 390 16.80 -15.96 2.75
N SER A 391 16.51 -14.78 2.17
CA SER A 391 15.43 -13.90 2.62
C SER A 391 14.16 -14.06 1.77
N PRO A 392 13.09 -14.68 2.29
CA PRO A 392 11.83 -14.83 1.57
C PRO A 392 11.17 -13.48 1.28
N LEU A 393 11.21 -12.56 2.24
CA LEU A 393 10.64 -11.21 2.08
C LEU A 393 11.31 -10.46 0.92
N TYR A 394 12.65 -10.49 0.84
CA TYR A 394 13.36 -9.88 -0.29
C TYR A 394 12.93 -10.50 -1.62
N ALA A 395 12.93 -11.83 -1.72
CA ALA A 395 12.64 -12.52 -2.96
C ALA A 395 11.19 -12.26 -3.42
N ARG A 396 10.23 -12.25 -2.51
CA ARG A 396 8.80 -12.03 -2.82
C ARG A 396 8.51 -10.60 -3.31
N LEU A 397 9.19 -9.61 -2.76
CA LEU A 397 9.03 -8.21 -3.17
C LEU A 397 9.86 -7.86 -4.42
N ASN A 398 10.77 -8.73 -4.85
CA ASN A 398 11.63 -8.53 -6.02
C ASN A 398 11.45 -9.60 -7.12
N VAL A 399 10.37 -10.39 -7.07
CA VAL A 399 10.08 -11.42 -8.08
C VAL A 399 10.08 -10.87 -9.51
N GLY A 400 10.58 -11.66 -10.45
CA GLY A 400 10.67 -11.35 -11.88
C GLY A 400 11.78 -10.37 -12.28
N LYS A 401 12.47 -9.74 -11.33
CA LYS A 401 13.52 -8.76 -11.63
C LYS A 401 14.84 -9.40 -12.04
N ARG A 402 15.67 -8.61 -12.73
CA ARG A 402 17.09 -8.87 -12.96
C ARG A 402 17.94 -8.12 -11.94
N HIS A 403 19.15 -8.61 -11.67
CA HIS A 403 20.03 -8.02 -10.66
C HIS A 403 21.48 -7.89 -11.12
N VAL A 404 22.08 -6.74 -10.88
CA VAL A 404 23.51 -6.46 -11.10
C VAL A 404 24.15 -5.88 -9.84
N ALA A 405 25.36 -6.34 -9.54
CA ALA A 405 26.17 -5.83 -8.45
C ALA A 405 27.13 -4.74 -8.92
N PHE A 406 26.98 -3.52 -8.36
CA PHE A 406 27.91 -2.42 -8.62
C PHE A 406 28.33 -1.74 -7.31
N ASN A 407 29.63 -1.51 -7.16
CA ASN A 407 30.16 -0.67 -6.10
C ASN A 407 30.02 0.81 -6.48
N LEU A 408 28.88 1.42 -6.17
CA LEU A 408 28.61 2.83 -6.52
C LEU A 408 29.52 3.86 -5.82
N LYS A 409 30.42 3.44 -4.91
CA LYS A 409 31.49 4.30 -4.39
C LYS A 409 32.66 4.43 -5.37
N HIS A 410 32.80 3.51 -6.31
CA HIS A 410 33.84 3.55 -7.33
C HIS A 410 33.37 4.42 -8.52
N PRO A 411 34.09 5.48 -8.91
CA PRO A 411 33.67 6.38 -9.99
C PRO A 411 33.42 5.67 -11.32
N LYS A 412 34.19 4.62 -11.62
CA LYS A 412 33.99 3.79 -12.82
C LYS A 412 32.66 3.04 -12.82
N ALA A 413 32.14 2.62 -11.65
CA ALA A 413 30.83 1.98 -11.57
C ALA A 413 29.72 2.99 -11.90
N VAL A 414 29.83 4.22 -11.39
CA VAL A 414 28.92 5.32 -11.74
C VAL A 414 28.93 5.61 -13.24
N GLU A 415 30.11 5.62 -13.87
CA GLU A 415 30.25 5.79 -15.32
C GLU A 415 29.50 4.68 -16.10
N LEU A 416 29.68 3.42 -15.72
CA LEU A 416 28.99 2.28 -16.35
C LEU A 416 27.46 2.36 -16.15
N VAL A 417 27.02 2.77 -14.96
CA VAL A 417 25.60 2.98 -14.68
C VAL A 417 25.01 4.11 -15.53
N LYS A 418 25.73 5.24 -15.69
CA LYS A 418 25.31 6.32 -16.61
C LYS A 418 25.19 5.83 -18.06
N ARG A 419 26.09 4.94 -18.50
CA ARG A 419 25.97 4.28 -19.82
C ARG A 419 24.73 3.41 -19.91
N LEU A 420 24.39 2.63 -18.88
CA LEU A 420 23.11 1.87 -18.88
C LEU A 420 21.89 2.79 -19.00
N VAL A 421 21.89 3.94 -18.33
CA VAL A 421 20.82 4.94 -18.46
C VAL A 421 20.75 5.49 -19.89
N ALA A 422 21.90 5.86 -20.46
CA ALA A 422 21.98 6.44 -21.80
C ALA A 422 21.57 5.45 -22.90
N GLU A 423 22.04 4.21 -22.82
CA GLU A 423 21.99 3.25 -23.93
C GLU A 423 20.85 2.23 -23.80
N TRP A 424 20.38 1.92 -22.58
CA TRP A 424 19.45 0.82 -22.35
C TRP A 424 18.15 1.20 -21.63
N ALA A 425 18.21 1.98 -20.54
CA ALA A 425 17.05 2.17 -19.66
C ALA A 425 16.04 3.21 -20.20
N ASP A 426 14.76 2.88 -20.22
CA ASP A 426 13.68 3.81 -20.57
C ASP A 426 13.27 4.71 -19.39
N ALA A 427 13.44 4.23 -18.17
CA ALA A 427 13.16 5.00 -16.96
C ALA A 427 14.09 4.60 -15.82
N VAL A 428 14.20 5.50 -14.84
CA VAL A 428 14.92 5.26 -13.58
C VAL A 428 13.95 5.37 -12.42
N LEU A 429 13.94 4.37 -11.54
CA LEU A 429 13.18 4.37 -10.30
C LEU A 429 14.12 4.28 -9.11
N GLU A 430 13.94 5.14 -8.12
CA GLU A 430 14.73 5.09 -6.89
C GLU A 430 13.90 5.46 -5.65
N ASN A 431 14.30 4.96 -4.48
CA ASN A 431 13.70 5.32 -3.20
C ASN A 431 14.73 5.38 -2.07
N TYR A 432 15.95 5.80 -2.38
CA TYR A 432 16.98 6.00 -1.38
C TYR A 432 16.68 7.24 -0.52
N ALA A 433 17.36 7.35 0.62
CA ALA A 433 17.29 8.55 1.43
C ALA A 433 17.71 9.79 0.60
N PRO A 434 17.13 10.98 0.85
CA PRO A 434 17.48 12.18 0.10
C PRO A 434 18.99 12.43 0.04
N LYS A 435 19.45 13.00 -1.07
CA LYS A 435 20.86 13.22 -1.44
C LYS A 435 21.66 11.96 -1.79
N ALA A 436 21.17 10.74 -1.55
CA ALA A 436 21.95 9.53 -1.88
C ALA A 436 22.30 9.44 -3.37
N MET A 437 21.32 9.60 -4.26
CA MET A 437 21.55 9.60 -5.70
C MET A 437 22.45 10.76 -6.15
N ALA A 438 22.27 11.96 -5.58
CA ALA A 438 23.11 13.11 -5.87
C ALA A 438 24.58 12.89 -5.45
N ASN A 439 24.81 12.24 -4.31
CA ASN A 439 26.16 11.89 -3.84
C ASN A 439 26.86 10.89 -4.77
N PHE A 440 26.10 10.04 -5.46
CA PHE A 440 26.64 9.16 -6.51
C PHE A 440 26.79 9.87 -7.86
N GLY A 441 26.24 11.09 -8.04
CA GLY A 441 26.13 11.74 -9.35
C GLY A 441 25.14 11.04 -10.28
N LEU A 442 24.09 10.44 -9.72
CA LEU A 442 23.02 9.70 -10.41
C LEU A 442 21.63 10.32 -10.15
N ASP A 443 21.56 11.52 -9.59
CA ASP A 443 20.32 12.28 -9.50
C ASP A 443 19.85 12.77 -10.88
N TYR A 444 18.61 13.25 -10.96
CA TYR A 444 17.99 13.61 -12.24
C TYR A 444 18.82 14.61 -13.05
N ASP A 445 19.39 15.63 -12.41
CA ASP A 445 20.17 16.65 -13.12
C ASP A 445 21.43 16.04 -13.74
N SER A 446 22.12 15.18 -12.99
CA SER A 446 23.28 14.42 -13.49
C SER A 446 22.94 13.45 -14.61
N LEU A 447 21.74 12.86 -14.61
CA LEU A 447 21.30 11.88 -15.62
C LEU A 447 20.75 12.55 -16.89
N LEU A 448 20.22 13.77 -16.81
CA LEU A 448 19.80 14.54 -17.97
C LEU A 448 20.96 14.82 -18.95
N GLU A 449 22.20 14.90 -18.45
CA GLU A 449 23.40 15.08 -19.28
C GLU A 449 23.61 13.94 -20.28
N VAL A 450 23.19 12.72 -19.93
CA VAL A 450 23.34 11.53 -20.77
C VAL A 450 22.02 11.08 -21.40
N ARG A 451 20.87 11.48 -20.84
CA ARG A 451 19.53 11.16 -21.36
C ARG A 451 18.53 12.31 -21.15
N PRO A 452 18.42 13.25 -22.11
CA PRO A 452 17.57 14.45 -21.98
C PRO A 452 16.05 14.18 -21.90
N ASP A 453 15.59 13.01 -22.38
CA ASP A 453 14.18 12.60 -22.36
C ASP A 453 13.84 11.64 -21.21
N LEU A 454 14.72 11.53 -20.20
CA LEU A 454 14.56 10.58 -19.10
C LEU A 454 13.28 10.84 -18.29
N VAL A 455 12.55 9.76 -18.03
CA VAL A 455 11.55 9.71 -16.95
C VAL A 455 12.22 9.12 -15.72
N MET A 456 12.29 9.88 -14.64
CA MET A 456 12.85 9.43 -13.37
C MET A 456 11.84 9.65 -12.24
N ILE A 457 11.75 8.71 -11.33
CA ILE A 457 10.90 8.82 -10.14
C ILE A 457 11.68 8.51 -8.86
N SER A 458 11.44 9.34 -7.85
CA SER A 458 11.96 9.23 -6.49
C SER A 458 10.80 9.01 -5.51
N ALA A 459 10.91 8.03 -4.62
CA ALA A 459 9.85 7.65 -3.68
C ALA A 459 10.33 7.68 -2.21
N CYS A 460 10.84 8.82 -1.76
CA CYS A 460 11.27 9.03 -0.37
C CYS A 460 10.08 9.06 0.61
N LEU A 461 10.30 8.72 1.90
CA LEU A 461 9.24 8.71 2.90
C LEU A 461 8.47 10.04 2.97
N ASN A 462 9.19 11.16 3.14
CA ASN A 462 8.64 12.52 3.18
C ASN A 462 8.84 13.31 1.87
N GLY A 463 9.23 12.65 0.78
CA GLY A 463 9.66 13.30 -0.46
C GLY A 463 11.10 13.83 -0.42
N ASN A 464 11.60 14.34 -1.56
CA ASN A 464 13.00 14.76 -1.73
C ASN A 464 13.23 16.26 -1.43
N THR A 465 12.18 16.99 -1.00
CA THR A 465 12.22 18.43 -0.68
C THR A 465 11.51 18.72 0.64
N GLY A 466 11.72 19.92 1.19
CA GLY A 466 11.11 20.36 2.46
C GLY A 466 12.02 20.17 3.69
N PRO A 467 11.64 20.75 4.84
CA PRO A 467 12.43 20.76 6.06
C PRO A 467 12.63 19.36 6.68
N ASP A 468 11.64 18.47 6.56
CA ASP A 468 11.63 17.15 7.19
C ASP A 468 11.95 16.03 6.20
N LYS A 469 12.51 16.36 5.03
CA LYS A 469 12.91 15.38 4.01
C LYS A 469 13.98 14.40 4.52
N ASP A 470 14.89 14.89 5.37
CA ASP A 470 16.02 14.10 5.90
C ASP A 470 15.62 13.25 7.14
N TYR A 471 14.32 13.27 7.53
CA TYR A 471 13.75 12.43 8.60
C TYR A 471 13.93 10.93 8.29
N PRO A 472 14.44 10.12 9.24
CA PRO A 472 14.60 8.70 9.02
C PRO A 472 13.31 7.94 9.31
N GLY A 473 12.91 7.05 8.40
CA GLY A 473 11.80 6.15 8.69
C GLY A 473 11.55 5.11 7.62
N PHE A 474 10.72 4.15 7.98
CA PHE A 474 10.17 3.12 7.10
C PHE A 474 8.63 3.22 7.14
N GLY A 475 7.93 2.24 6.58
CA GLY A 475 6.47 2.30 6.51
C GLY A 475 5.74 2.35 7.86
N GLY A 476 6.35 1.86 8.95
CA GLY A 476 5.77 2.03 10.30
C GLY A 476 5.66 3.50 10.71
N GLN A 477 6.74 4.27 10.51
CA GLN A 477 6.78 5.71 10.75
C GLN A 477 5.85 6.45 9.78
N GLY A 478 5.83 6.02 8.51
CA GLY A 478 4.91 6.57 7.51
C GLY A 478 3.45 6.42 7.92
N SER A 479 3.06 5.25 8.45
CA SER A 479 1.71 4.96 8.94
C SER A 479 1.31 5.87 10.11
N ALA A 480 2.23 6.14 11.03
CA ALA A 480 2.00 7.08 12.13
C ALA A 480 1.87 8.52 11.63
N LEU A 481 2.79 8.98 10.79
CA LEU A 481 2.80 10.35 10.25
C LEU A 481 1.58 10.67 9.38
N SER A 482 1.05 9.67 8.67
CA SER A 482 -0.11 9.81 7.79
C SER A 482 -1.45 9.55 8.48
N GLY A 483 -1.46 9.08 9.74
CA GLY A 483 -2.67 8.96 10.58
C GLY A 483 -3.35 7.59 10.60
N PHE A 484 -2.83 6.61 9.85
CA PHE A 484 -3.36 5.23 9.86
C PHE A 484 -3.27 4.61 11.26
N ASN A 485 -2.24 4.91 12.03
CA ASN A 485 -2.13 4.43 13.42
C ASN A 485 -3.28 4.97 14.28
N TRP A 486 -3.53 6.28 14.24
CA TRP A 486 -4.59 6.93 15.02
C TRP A 486 -5.98 6.37 14.72
N LEU A 487 -6.26 6.09 13.44
CA LEU A 487 -7.56 5.63 12.94
C LEU A 487 -7.82 4.12 13.14
N THR A 488 -6.86 3.35 13.65
CA THR A 488 -6.98 1.89 13.75
C THR A 488 -6.95 1.41 15.19
N GLY A 489 -7.97 0.65 15.60
CA GLY A 489 -8.12 0.12 16.95
C GLY A 489 -9.51 0.38 17.52
N TYR A 490 -9.62 0.48 18.83
CA TYR A 490 -10.88 0.65 19.56
C TYR A 490 -10.87 1.98 20.33
N PRO A 491 -12.04 2.58 20.57
CA PRO A 491 -12.11 3.90 21.19
C PRO A 491 -11.64 3.93 22.66
N ASP A 492 -11.57 2.77 23.33
CA ASP A 492 -11.32 2.62 24.78
C ASP A 492 -9.86 2.41 25.16
N ARG A 493 -8.92 2.27 24.20
CA ARG A 493 -7.50 1.96 24.45
C ARG A 493 -6.58 2.51 23.38
N GLU A 494 -5.28 2.28 23.48
CA GLU A 494 -4.26 2.79 22.56
C GLU A 494 -4.53 2.40 21.09
N PRO A 495 -4.12 3.23 20.11
CA PRO A 495 -4.13 2.83 18.71
C PRO A 495 -3.17 1.66 18.46
N VAL A 496 -3.44 0.88 17.40
CA VAL A 496 -2.62 -0.30 17.04
C VAL A 496 -1.93 -0.18 15.68
N GLY A 497 -2.50 0.61 14.76
CA GLY A 497 -2.10 0.62 13.35
C GLY A 497 -2.56 -0.63 12.58
N PRO A 498 -2.79 -0.52 11.25
CA PRO A 498 -3.06 -1.69 10.41
C PRO A 498 -1.89 -2.69 10.48
N ALA A 499 -2.18 -3.99 10.37
CA ALA A 499 -1.14 -5.00 10.38
C ALA A 499 -0.11 -4.80 9.26
N ALA A 500 1.13 -5.21 9.54
CA ALA A 500 2.32 -4.94 8.74
C ALA A 500 2.57 -3.42 8.54
N THR A 501 3.20 -3.02 7.44
CA THR A 501 3.55 -1.62 7.17
C THR A 501 2.70 -1.06 6.03
N ILE A 502 1.53 -0.50 6.35
CA ILE A 502 0.55 -0.09 5.32
C ILE A 502 1.11 0.90 4.30
N THR A 503 1.97 1.85 4.69
CA THR A 503 2.51 2.81 3.70
C THR A 503 3.54 2.18 2.78
N ASP A 504 4.25 1.14 3.23
CA ASP A 504 5.19 0.38 2.38
C ASP A 504 4.45 -0.42 1.29
N SER A 505 3.18 -0.75 1.50
CA SER A 505 2.34 -1.45 0.52
C SER A 505 1.41 -0.51 -0.26
N LEU A 506 0.98 0.61 0.33
CA LEU A 506 0.10 1.60 -0.29
C LEU A 506 0.83 2.54 -1.26
N ALA A 507 1.91 3.18 -0.81
CA ALA A 507 2.68 4.12 -1.62
C ALA A 507 3.22 3.55 -2.95
N PRO A 508 3.69 2.28 -3.06
CA PRO A 508 4.12 1.68 -4.32
C PRO A 508 3.18 1.88 -5.51
N ARG A 509 1.88 1.87 -5.25
CA ARG A 509 0.85 2.00 -6.28
C ARG A 509 0.80 3.39 -6.87
N PHE A 510 0.93 4.39 -6.02
CA PHE A 510 1.03 5.79 -6.44
C PHE A 510 2.34 6.04 -7.20
N VAL A 511 3.45 5.43 -6.75
CA VAL A 511 4.73 5.48 -7.45
C VAL A 511 4.62 4.83 -8.84
N ALA A 512 4.06 3.62 -8.93
CA ALA A 512 3.88 2.93 -10.22
C ALA A 512 2.95 3.72 -11.17
N THR A 513 1.84 4.24 -10.64
CA THR A 513 0.89 5.07 -11.39
C THR A 513 1.54 6.34 -11.91
N ALA A 514 2.30 7.04 -11.06
CA ALA A 514 3.00 8.26 -11.44
C ALA A 514 4.08 7.98 -12.51
N LEU A 515 4.85 6.90 -12.35
CA LEU A 515 5.85 6.50 -13.35
C LEU A 515 5.19 6.16 -14.69
N ALA A 516 4.09 5.40 -14.69
CA ALA A 516 3.33 5.09 -15.89
C ALA A 516 2.79 6.37 -16.56
N ALA A 517 2.30 7.34 -15.77
CA ALA A 517 1.86 8.64 -16.27
C ALA A 517 3.01 9.44 -16.92
N GLY A 518 4.21 9.42 -16.30
CA GLY A 518 5.41 10.03 -16.86
C GLY A 518 5.84 9.40 -18.19
N LEU A 519 5.74 8.08 -18.32
CA LEU A 519 6.02 7.36 -19.57
C LEU A 519 5.01 7.73 -20.68
N VAL A 520 3.72 7.81 -20.36
CA VAL A 520 2.68 8.30 -21.29
C VAL A 520 2.93 9.76 -21.68
N TYR A 521 3.35 10.60 -20.73
CA TYR A 521 3.71 12.00 -21.01
C TYR A 521 4.87 12.08 -22.01
N ARG A 522 5.95 11.30 -21.80
CA ARG A 522 7.07 11.23 -22.74
C ARG A 522 6.64 10.75 -24.11
N GLN A 523 5.82 9.71 -24.19
CA GLN A 523 5.31 9.18 -25.46
C GLN A 523 4.52 10.24 -26.26
N ARG A 524 3.72 11.07 -25.57
CA ARG A 524 2.91 12.12 -26.21
C ARG A 524 3.70 13.36 -26.62
N THR A 525 4.74 13.70 -25.86
CA THR A 525 5.43 15.01 -25.99
C THR A 525 6.86 14.90 -26.49
N GLY A 526 7.46 13.71 -26.45
CA GLY A 526 8.90 13.50 -26.65
C GLY A 526 9.77 14.00 -25.50
N ARG A 527 9.19 14.45 -24.37
CA ARG A 527 9.92 15.04 -23.24
C ARG A 527 9.87 14.17 -21.99
N GLY A 528 11.00 14.03 -21.32
CA GLY A 528 11.10 13.39 -20.01
C GLY A 528 10.57 14.27 -18.86
N CYS A 529 10.50 13.68 -17.67
CA CYS A 529 10.16 14.37 -16.44
C CYS A 529 10.76 13.68 -15.21
N TYR A 530 10.94 14.46 -14.14
CA TYR A 530 11.25 13.97 -12.81
C TYR A 530 10.00 14.02 -11.92
N LEU A 531 9.78 12.95 -11.17
CA LEU A 531 8.63 12.76 -10.31
C LEU A 531 9.13 12.53 -8.87
N ASP A 532 8.82 13.45 -7.95
CA ASP A 532 9.11 13.30 -6.53
C ASP A 532 7.82 12.95 -5.77
N VAL A 533 7.69 11.68 -5.39
CA VAL A 533 6.55 11.14 -4.66
C VAL A 533 6.91 10.97 -3.20
N SER A 534 6.15 11.60 -2.31
CA SER A 534 6.24 11.35 -0.86
C SER A 534 5.30 10.21 -0.48
N GLN A 535 5.83 9.20 0.20
CA GLN A 535 5.02 8.06 0.65
C GLN A 535 3.97 8.50 1.69
N VAL A 536 4.33 9.44 2.57
CA VAL A 536 3.40 10.00 3.58
C VAL A 536 2.31 10.84 2.91
N GLU A 537 2.64 11.64 1.89
CA GLU A 537 1.63 12.42 1.14
C GLU A 537 0.69 11.48 0.38
N ALA A 538 1.21 10.43 -0.24
CA ALA A 538 0.39 9.43 -0.93
C ALA A 538 -0.58 8.72 0.02
N ALA A 539 -0.11 8.33 1.21
CA ALA A 539 -0.94 7.73 2.25
C ALA A 539 -2.01 8.72 2.75
N LEU A 540 -1.62 9.94 3.08
CA LEU A 540 -2.53 11.00 3.53
C LEU A 540 -3.58 11.37 2.47
N TYR A 541 -3.23 11.30 1.18
CA TYR A 541 -4.16 11.59 0.09
C TYR A 541 -5.38 10.64 0.13
N THR A 542 -5.18 9.39 0.53
CA THR A 542 -6.27 8.41 0.69
C THR A 542 -7.15 8.66 1.91
N LEU A 543 -6.71 9.50 2.84
CA LEU A 543 -7.46 9.93 4.02
C LEU A 543 -8.06 11.33 3.87
N SER A 544 -8.16 11.84 2.64
CA SER A 544 -8.69 13.18 2.35
C SER A 544 -10.06 13.46 2.99
N PRO A 545 -11.06 12.55 3.02
CA PRO A 545 -12.33 12.77 3.71
C PRO A 545 -12.14 13.13 5.18
N TRP A 546 -11.28 12.40 5.89
CA TRP A 546 -11.01 12.63 7.32
C TRP A 546 -10.31 13.96 7.56
N VAL A 547 -9.42 14.39 6.65
CA VAL A 547 -8.84 15.73 6.72
C VAL A 547 -9.89 16.82 6.47
N ILE A 548 -10.78 16.62 5.50
CA ILE A 548 -11.84 17.59 5.19
C ILE A 548 -12.85 17.69 6.33
N ASP A 549 -13.20 16.59 7.01
CA ASP A 549 -14.06 16.61 8.20
C ASP A 549 -13.47 17.52 9.30
N TYR A 550 -12.15 17.49 9.49
CA TYR A 550 -11.48 18.42 10.41
C TYR A 550 -11.47 19.86 9.90
N VAL A 551 -11.11 20.08 8.64
CA VAL A 551 -10.96 21.43 8.07
C VAL A 551 -12.29 22.17 7.99
N VAL A 552 -13.37 21.47 7.65
CA VAL A 552 -14.71 22.05 7.46
C VAL A 552 -15.49 22.06 8.78
N ASP A 553 -15.51 20.94 9.50
CA ASP A 553 -16.41 20.77 10.65
C ASP A 553 -15.69 20.85 12.01
N GLY A 554 -14.35 20.92 12.02
CA GLY A 554 -13.56 20.90 13.25
C GLY A 554 -13.50 19.52 13.92
N VAL A 555 -13.97 18.47 13.25
CA VAL A 555 -14.09 17.12 13.82
C VAL A 555 -12.82 16.32 13.57
N ILE A 556 -12.18 15.85 14.64
CA ILE A 556 -11.09 14.87 14.56
C ILE A 556 -11.70 13.48 14.73
N GLY A 557 -11.91 12.78 13.62
CA GLY A 557 -12.32 11.37 13.66
C GLY A 557 -11.27 10.52 14.40
N THR A 558 -11.73 9.51 15.12
CA THR A 558 -10.88 8.56 15.86
C THR A 558 -11.24 7.13 15.48
N ARG A 559 -10.42 6.17 15.92
CA ARG A 559 -10.69 4.75 15.84
C ARG A 559 -12.02 4.38 16.52
N ASP A 560 -12.87 3.63 15.82
CA ASP A 560 -14.17 3.14 16.33
C ASP A 560 -14.41 1.66 16.01
N GLY A 561 -13.34 0.86 16.13
CA GLY A 561 -13.34 -0.53 15.72
C GLY A 561 -13.71 -0.66 14.24
N ASN A 562 -14.76 -1.44 13.99
CA ASN A 562 -15.30 -1.59 12.65
C ASN A 562 -16.58 -0.78 12.41
N ARG A 563 -17.06 0.05 13.33
CA ARG A 563 -18.38 0.70 13.18
C ARG A 563 -18.44 1.68 12.02
N SER A 564 -19.66 1.98 11.58
CA SER A 564 -19.93 2.85 10.43
C SER A 564 -21.02 3.86 10.74
N ALA A 565 -20.79 5.11 10.34
CA ALA A 565 -21.82 6.16 10.40
C ALA A 565 -22.96 5.95 9.39
N ARG A 566 -22.91 4.90 8.56
CA ARG A 566 -23.84 4.68 7.42
C ARG A 566 -24.40 3.26 7.35
N ALA A 567 -23.99 2.35 8.24
CA ALA A 567 -24.43 0.97 8.24
C ALA A 567 -24.52 0.44 9.67
N VAL A 568 -25.63 -0.21 10.02
CA VAL A 568 -25.83 -0.88 11.32
C VAL A 568 -26.65 -2.16 11.11
N PRO A 569 -26.12 -3.33 11.50
CA PRO A 569 -24.75 -3.56 12.02
C PRO A 569 -23.67 -3.36 10.93
N HIS A 570 -22.45 -3.06 11.36
CA HIS A 570 -21.26 -3.04 10.51
C HIS A 570 -20.04 -3.42 11.37
N GLY A 571 -19.61 -4.68 11.30
CA GLY A 571 -18.60 -5.20 12.22
C GLY A 571 -18.13 -6.63 11.93
N ALA A 572 -17.24 -7.13 12.78
CA ALA A 572 -16.79 -8.52 12.76
C ALA A 572 -17.34 -9.26 13.98
N PHE A 573 -17.98 -10.41 13.75
CA PHE A 573 -18.72 -11.15 14.75
C PHE A 573 -18.12 -12.55 14.94
N PRO A 574 -17.99 -13.04 16.19
CA PRO A 574 -17.33 -14.31 16.47
C PRO A 574 -18.19 -15.46 15.92
N CYS A 575 -17.52 -16.49 15.44
CA CYS A 575 -18.12 -17.72 14.92
C CYS A 575 -17.64 -18.92 15.73
N LEU A 576 -18.26 -20.08 15.48
CA LEU A 576 -17.81 -21.36 16.02
C LEU A 576 -16.36 -21.65 15.59
N ASP A 577 -15.58 -22.24 16.50
CA ASP A 577 -14.27 -22.80 16.16
C ASP A 577 -14.40 -23.86 15.07
N GLU A 578 -13.44 -23.92 14.15
CA GLU A 578 -13.52 -24.76 12.96
C GLU A 578 -12.36 -25.76 12.91
N THR A 579 -12.50 -26.82 12.11
CA THR A 579 -11.35 -27.68 11.76
C THR A 579 -10.68 -27.11 10.52
N GLY A 580 -9.41 -26.74 10.64
CA GLY A 580 -8.64 -26.19 9.52
C GLY A 580 -8.28 -27.24 8.46
N PRO A 581 -7.73 -26.82 7.29
CA PRO A 581 -7.38 -27.72 6.18
C PRO A 581 -6.43 -28.88 6.53
N SER A 582 -5.69 -28.77 7.64
CA SER A 582 -4.77 -29.80 8.15
C SER A 582 -5.42 -30.77 9.15
N GLY A 583 -6.74 -30.69 9.37
CA GLY A 583 -7.46 -31.52 10.35
C GLY A 583 -7.30 -31.07 11.81
N SER A 584 -6.65 -29.94 12.08
CA SER A 584 -6.49 -29.37 13.43
C SER A 584 -7.60 -28.38 13.76
N ALA A 585 -8.07 -28.36 15.01
CA ALA A 585 -8.95 -27.29 15.48
C ALA A 585 -8.28 -25.91 15.32
N VAL A 586 -9.04 -24.93 14.86
CA VAL A 586 -8.64 -23.54 14.68
C VAL A 586 -9.73 -22.68 15.34
N GLY A 587 -9.37 -22.04 16.45
CA GLY A 587 -10.23 -21.07 17.11
C GLY A 587 -10.09 -19.66 16.54
N ASP A 588 -10.70 -18.68 17.21
CA ASP A 588 -10.64 -17.26 16.83
C ASP A 588 -11.21 -16.99 15.42
N ARG A 589 -12.40 -17.55 15.14
CA ARG A 589 -13.07 -17.43 13.84
C ARG A 589 -14.09 -16.29 13.84
N TRP A 590 -14.11 -15.51 12.76
CA TRP A 590 -14.97 -14.32 12.64
C TRP A 590 -15.58 -14.19 11.25
N VAL A 591 -16.74 -13.55 11.19
CA VAL A 591 -17.41 -13.13 9.95
C VAL A 591 -17.64 -11.63 9.98
N ALA A 592 -17.26 -10.94 8.91
CA ALA A 592 -17.57 -9.53 8.70
C ALA A 592 -18.96 -9.40 8.09
N ILE A 593 -19.82 -8.56 8.70
CA ILE A 593 -21.20 -8.34 8.26
C ILE A 593 -21.46 -6.84 8.18
N ALA A 594 -22.10 -6.38 7.10
CA ALA A 594 -22.54 -5.00 6.94
C ALA A 594 -23.98 -4.92 6.40
N VAL A 595 -24.78 -4.04 6.99
CA VAL A 595 -26.17 -3.78 6.59
C VAL A 595 -26.34 -2.30 6.28
N TRP A 596 -26.65 -2.01 5.02
CA TRP A 596 -26.66 -0.67 4.44
C TRP A 596 -28.05 -0.05 4.34
N THR A 597 -29.11 -0.87 4.35
CA THR A 597 -30.49 -0.39 4.21
C THR A 597 -31.44 -1.02 5.23
N ASP A 598 -32.59 -0.40 5.44
CA ASP A 598 -33.64 -0.93 6.32
C ASP A 598 -34.25 -2.22 5.76
N GLU A 599 -34.26 -2.41 4.44
CA GLU A 599 -34.70 -3.64 3.79
C GLU A 599 -33.70 -4.79 4.01
N GLU A 600 -32.41 -4.51 3.96
CA GLU A 600 -31.38 -5.48 4.34
C GLU A 600 -31.49 -5.86 5.81
N TRP A 601 -31.74 -4.87 6.68
CA TRP A 601 -31.98 -5.12 8.09
C TRP A 601 -33.20 -6.02 8.31
N ALA A 602 -34.33 -5.78 7.65
CA ALA A 602 -35.53 -6.59 7.81
C ALA A 602 -35.25 -8.08 7.49
N ARG A 603 -34.49 -8.34 6.43
CA ARG A 603 -34.04 -9.70 6.06
C ARG A 603 -33.09 -10.28 7.10
N LEU A 604 -32.13 -9.50 7.60
CA LEU A 604 -31.20 -9.96 8.65
C LEU A 604 -31.95 -10.30 9.95
N ALA A 605 -32.84 -9.41 10.39
CA ALA A 605 -33.61 -9.55 11.63
C ALA A 605 -34.47 -10.82 11.60
N GLU A 606 -35.10 -11.13 10.47
CA GLU A 606 -35.83 -12.38 10.28
C GLU A 606 -34.92 -13.62 10.42
N LEU A 607 -33.75 -13.62 9.77
CA LEU A 607 -32.80 -14.74 9.80
C LEU A 607 -32.18 -14.97 11.20
N VAL A 608 -31.91 -13.87 11.92
CA VAL A 608 -31.31 -13.91 13.26
C VAL A 608 -32.37 -14.18 14.34
N GLY A 609 -33.65 -13.89 14.07
CA GLY A 609 -34.74 -13.99 15.03
C GLY A 609 -34.90 -12.74 15.90
N ILE A 610 -34.47 -11.57 15.42
CA ILE A 610 -34.67 -10.28 16.09
C ILE A 610 -36.09 -9.78 15.78
N THR A 611 -36.97 -9.82 16.77
CA THR A 611 -38.40 -9.53 16.59
C THR A 611 -38.83 -8.13 17.03
N ASP A 612 -37.94 -7.33 17.62
CA ASP A 612 -38.27 -5.97 18.07
C ASP A 612 -38.53 -5.03 16.87
N PRO A 613 -39.79 -4.62 16.62
CA PRO A 613 -40.13 -3.78 15.49
C PRO A 613 -39.58 -2.36 15.62
N THR A 614 -39.17 -1.93 16.81
CA THR A 614 -38.61 -0.59 17.01
C THR A 614 -37.20 -0.45 16.41
N LEU A 615 -36.55 -1.55 16.02
CA LEU A 615 -35.24 -1.56 15.33
C LEU A 615 -35.36 -1.38 13.81
N ALA A 616 -36.56 -1.10 13.27
CA ALA A 616 -36.79 -1.06 11.82
C ALA A 616 -35.97 -0.02 11.06
N THR A 617 -35.56 1.08 11.70
CA THR A 617 -34.84 2.18 11.05
C THR A 617 -33.37 2.25 11.45
N PHE A 618 -32.53 2.75 10.54
CA PHE A 618 -31.10 2.96 10.78
C PHE A 618 -30.83 3.70 12.10
N ASP A 619 -31.49 4.84 12.35
CA ASP A 619 -31.27 5.62 13.56
C ASP A 619 -31.61 4.85 14.83
N ALA A 620 -32.72 4.09 14.83
CA ALA A 620 -33.13 3.32 15.99
C ALA A 620 -32.18 2.16 16.30
N ARG A 621 -31.50 1.61 15.27
CA ARG A 621 -30.43 0.61 15.45
C ARG A 621 -29.14 1.26 15.92
N ARG A 622 -28.76 2.42 15.37
CA ARG A 622 -27.56 3.16 15.78
C ARG A 622 -27.62 3.52 17.26
N ASP A 623 -28.77 4.01 17.73
CA ASP A 623 -28.95 4.42 19.13
C ASP A 623 -28.90 3.22 20.11
N ARG A 624 -29.00 1.99 19.60
CA ARG A 624 -28.95 0.72 20.36
C ARG A 624 -27.94 -0.26 19.75
N ILE A 625 -26.85 0.26 19.22
CA ILE A 625 -25.90 -0.53 18.42
C ILE A 625 -25.32 -1.71 19.21
N ASP A 626 -25.03 -1.53 20.50
CA ASP A 626 -24.50 -2.60 21.36
C ASP A 626 -25.49 -3.77 21.51
N GLU A 627 -26.80 -3.48 21.58
CA GLU A 627 -27.85 -4.52 21.65
C GLU A 627 -27.94 -5.31 20.34
N VAL A 628 -27.93 -4.59 19.21
CA VAL A 628 -27.96 -5.20 17.87
C VAL A 628 -26.73 -6.06 17.64
N GLU A 629 -25.54 -5.55 17.96
CA GLU A 629 -24.28 -6.27 17.79
C GLU A 629 -24.18 -7.48 18.71
N ALA A 630 -24.67 -7.39 19.96
CA ALA A 630 -24.71 -8.51 20.89
C ALA A 630 -25.66 -9.63 20.42
N ALA A 631 -26.84 -9.28 19.91
CA ALA A 631 -27.78 -10.25 19.35
C ALA A 631 -27.17 -10.99 18.13
N LEU A 632 -26.51 -10.25 17.24
CA LEU A 632 -25.85 -10.82 16.08
C LEU A 632 -24.67 -11.71 16.50
N ALA A 633 -23.83 -11.26 17.44
CA ALA A 633 -22.70 -12.04 17.95
C ALA A 633 -23.16 -13.36 18.58
N ALA A 634 -24.26 -13.36 19.35
CA ALA A 634 -24.82 -14.57 19.94
C ALA A 634 -25.28 -15.57 18.86
N TRP A 635 -25.86 -15.07 17.76
CA TRP A 635 -26.30 -15.90 16.65
C TRP A 635 -25.13 -16.46 15.83
N THR A 636 -24.12 -15.64 15.51
CA THR A 636 -22.95 -16.09 14.74
C THR A 636 -22.07 -17.06 15.52
N ALA A 637 -21.91 -16.89 16.85
CA ALA A 637 -21.03 -17.71 17.68
C ALA A 637 -21.40 -19.21 17.73
N THR A 638 -22.60 -19.57 17.27
CA THR A 638 -23.09 -20.96 17.23
C THR A 638 -23.00 -21.60 15.85
N ARG A 639 -22.39 -20.92 14.87
CA ARG A 639 -22.31 -21.32 13.46
C ARG A 639 -20.89 -21.16 12.94
N THR A 640 -20.52 -21.96 11.94
CA THR A 640 -19.27 -21.78 11.19
C THR A 640 -19.31 -20.49 10.37
N ARG A 641 -18.13 -19.98 9.98
CA ARG A 641 -18.07 -18.73 9.19
C ARG A 641 -18.80 -18.89 7.86
N MET A 642 -18.62 -20.04 7.20
CA MET A 642 -19.21 -20.29 5.89
C MET A 642 -20.72 -20.50 5.93
N GLU A 643 -21.27 -21.13 6.97
CA GLU A 643 -22.74 -21.21 7.14
C GLU A 643 -23.37 -19.81 7.22
N VAL A 644 -22.76 -18.89 7.99
CA VAL A 644 -23.22 -17.51 8.08
C VAL A 644 -23.11 -16.81 6.73
N VAL A 645 -21.95 -16.91 6.08
CA VAL A 645 -21.68 -16.25 4.80
C VAL A 645 -22.64 -16.71 3.72
N GLU A 646 -22.83 -18.02 3.56
CA GLU A 646 -23.73 -18.59 2.55
C GLU A 646 -25.17 -18.13 2.77
N GLN A 647 -25.65 -18.16 4.02
CA GLN A 647 -27.00 -17.75 4.35
C GLN A 647 -27.23 -16.25 4.09
N LEU A 648 -26.30 -15.39 4.50
CA LEU A 648 -26.45 -13.94 4.37
C LEU A 648 -26.23 -13.46 2.92
N GLN A 649 -25.22 -13.97 2.21
CA GLN A 649 -25.01 -13.65 0.79
C GLN A 649 -26.21 -14.06 -0.07
N ALA A 650 -26.81 -15.24 0.19
CA ALA A 650 -28.02 -15.67 -0.50
C ALA A 650 -29.23 -14.76 -0.25
N ALA A 651 -29.30 -14.12 0.93
CA ALA A 651 -30.31 -13.11 1.27
C ALA A 651 -29.96 -11.70 0.74
N GLY A 652 -28.88 -11.57 -0.04
CA GLY A 652 -28.37 -10.30 -0.53
C GLY A 652 -27.89 -9.39 0.58
N ILE A 653 -27.34 -9.94 1.67
CA ILE A 653 -26.70 -9.19 2.77
C ILE A 653 -25.20 -9.42 2.68
N GLU A 654 -24.41 -8.36 2.84
CA GLU A 654 -22.96 -8.48 2.83
C GLU A 654 -22.49 -9.30 4.04
N ALA A 655 -21.84 -10.43 3.76
CA ALA A 655 -21.16 -11.25 4.75
C ALA A 655 -19.92 -11.90 4.14
N VAL A 656 -18.76 -11.75 4.79
CA VAL A 656 -17.48 -12.25 4.29
C VAL A 656 -16.69 -12.89 5.43
N PRO A 657 -16.08 -14.08 5.26
CA PRO A 657 -15.28 -14.66 6.32
C PRO A 657 -14.05 -13.78 6.58
N VAL A 658 -13.73 -13.53 7.85
CA VAL A 658 -12.43 -12.95 8.18
C VAL A 658 -11.41 -14.06 8.01
N GLN A 659 -10.65 -13.98 6.92
CA GLN A 659 -9.66 -14.98 6.55
C GLN A 659 -8.37 -14.73 7.29
N ASP A 660 -7.74 -15.81 7.75
CA ASP A 660 -6.30 -15.80 7.98
C ASP A 660 -5.58 -16.18 6.68
N HIS A 661 -4.25 -16.22 6.73
CA HIS A 661 -3.45 -16.46 5.53
C HIS A 661 -3.44 -17.92 5.06
N LYS A 662 -3.80 -18.87 5.93
CA LYS A 662 -3.99 -20.28 5.57
C LYS A 662 -5.34 -20.46 4.88
N ASP A 663 -6.36 -19.72 5.29
CA ASP A 663 -7.63 -19.67 4.56
C ASP A 663 -7.38 -19.14 3.14
N ILE A 664 -6.57 -18.08 2.98
CA ILE A 664 -6.22 -17.51 1.67
C ILE A 664 -5.51 -18.52 0.75
N SER A 665 -4.58 -19.33 1.29
CA SER A 665 -3.82 -20.31 0.46
C SER A 665 -4.71 -21.40 -0.14
N VAL A 666 -5.94 -21.57 0.36
CA VAL A 666 -6.93 -22.53 -0.16
C VAL A 666 -8.22 -21.84 -0.62
N ASP A 667 -8.23 -20.50 -0.77
CA ASP A 667 -9.40 -19.75 -1.17
C ASP A 667 -9.76 -20.07 -2.64
N PRO A 668 -10.97 -20.59 -2.92
CA PRO A 668 -11.37 -20.99 -4.27
C PRO A 668 -11.45 -19.81 -5.26
N GLN A 669 -11.70 -18.60 -4.78
CA GLN A 669 -11.70 -17.41 -5.62
C GLN A 669 -10.28 -16.99 -5.99
N VAL A 670 -9.36 -17.03 -5.03
CA VAL A 670 -7.94 -16.72 -5.24
C VAL A 670 -7.31 -17.74 -6.20
N ALA A 671 -7.65 -19.03 -6.03
CA ALA A 671 -7.24 -20.10 -6.94
C ALA A 671 -7.81 -19.91 -8.35
N TYR A 672 -9.10 -19.57 -8.49
CA TYR A 672 -9.73 -19.31 -9.80
C TYR A 672 -9.04 -18.18 -10.56
N ARG A 673 -8.57 -17.16 -9.84
CA ARG A 673 -7.92 -15.97 -10.42
C ARG A 673 -6.42 -16.14 -10.68
N ASP A 674 -5.89 -17.34 -10.43
CA ASP A 674 -4.49 -17.68 -10.67
C ASP A 674 -3.55 -16.65 -10.01
N HIS A 675 -3.84 -16.33 -8.75
CA HIS A 675 -3.13 -15.28 -8.01
C HIS A 675 -1.67 -15.67 -7.68
N TRP A 676 -1.48 -16.94 -7.32
CA TRP A 676 -0.19 -17.48 -6.89
C TRP A 676 0.61 -17.97 -8.08
N VAL A 677 1.82 -17.43 -8.24
CA VAL A 677 2.78 -17.89 -9.25
C VAL A 677 3.83 -18.73 -8.55
N GLU A 678 3.90 -20.01 -8.91
CA GLU A 678 4.84 -20.97 -8.36
C GLU A 678 6.17 -20.94 -9.14
N LEU A 679 7.29 -20.69 -8.46
CA LEU A 679 8.61 -20.59 -9.07
C LEU A 679 9.69 -21.20 -8.18
N ASP A 680 10.75 -21.73 -8.78
CA ASP A 680 11.91 -22.23 -8.07
C ASP A 680 12.94 -21.10 -7.85
N HIS A 681 13.20 -20.78 -6.59
CA HIS A 681 14.28 -19.90 -6.18
C HIS A 681 15.59 -20.69 -5.99
N PRO A 682 16.74 -20.23 -6.51
CA PRO A 682 18.01 -20.98 -6.48
C PRO A 682 18.46 -21.45 -5.08
N PHE A 683 18.09 -20.70 -4.02
CA PHE A 683 18.47 -21.02 -2.64
C PHE A 683 17.30 -21.47 -1.76
N MET A 684 16.06 -21.09 -2.08
CA MET A 684 14.91 -21.35 -1.20
C MET A 684 14.05 -22.52 -1.72
N GLY A 685 14.31 -22.97 -2.95
CA GLY A 685 13.51 -24.00 -3.60
C GLY A 685 12.18 -23.43 -4.08
N HIS A 686 11.15 -24.27 -4.03
CA HIS A 686 9.84 -23.96 -4.58
C HIS A 686 9.07 -22.95 -3.70
N GLU A 687 8.74 -21.79 -4.26
CA GLU A 687 8.10 -20.67 -3.57
C GLU A 687 6.85 -20.17 -4.31
N HIS A 688 5.97 -19.48 -3.57
CA HIS A 688 4.71 -18.92 -4.10
C HIS A 688 4.78 -17.39 -4.09
N TYR A 689 4.57 -16.78 -5.24
CA TYR A 689 4.68 -15.34 -5.46
C TYR A 689 3.33 -14.71 -5.78
N GLU A 690 3.03 -13.56 -5.14
CA GLU A 690 1.79 -12.81 -5.36
C GLU A 690 1.82 -12.06 -6.70
N ARG A 691 0.74 -12.20 -7.48
CA ARG A 691 0.38 -11.26 -8.54
C ARG A 691 -0.29 -10.01 -7.94
N ASN A 692 -0.44 -8.98 -8.75
CA ASN A 692 -1.34 -7.86 -8.44
C ASN A 692 -2.80 -8.23 -8.74
N GLY A 693 -3.74 -7.33 -8.45
CA GLY A 693 -5.17 -7.57 -8.63
C GLY A 693 -5.70 -7.36 -10.05
N ILE A 694 -4.84 -7.03 -11.02
CA ILE A 694 -5.20 -6.66 -12.39
C ILE A 694 -5.12 -7.88 -13.31
N ARG A 695 -6.16 -8.10 -14.11
CA ARG A 695 -6.14 -9.02 -15.26
C ARG A 695 -6.65 -8.30 -16.49
N TYR A 696 -5.83 -8.22 -17.54
CA TYR A 696 -6.31 -7.76 -18.85
C TYR A 696 -6.85 -8.94 -19.64
N ALA A 697 -8.02 -8.76 -20.27
CA ALA A 697 -8.65 -9.81 -21.06
C ALA A 697 -7.81 -10.26 -22.28
N ASP A 698 -7.00 -9.36 -22.83
CA ASP A 698 -6.29 -9.51 -24.09
C ASP A 698 -4.75 -9.36 -23.98
N ALA A 699 -4.23 -9.18 -22.76
CA ALA A 699 -2.80 -9.06 -22.49
C ALA A 699 -2.38 -9.94 -21.30
N PRO A 700 -1.45 -10.89 -21.47
CA PRO A 700 -0.99 -11.73 -20.37
C PRO A 700 -0.20 -10.93 -19.33
N SER A 701 -0.22 -11.41 -18.08
CA SER A 701 0.65 -10.95 -16.99
C SER A 701 1.14 -12.15 -16.18
N GLY A 702 2.20 -11.96 -15.40
CA GLY A 702 2.80 -12.98 -14.53
C GLY A 702 4.31 -12.79 -14.41
N TYR A 703 4.97 -13.77 -13.82
CA TYR A 703 6.43 -13.79 -13.66
C TYR A 703 7.01 -15.04 -14.30
N ASP A 704 8.19 -14.92 -14.90
CA ASP A 704 8.93 -16.04 -15.49
C ASP A 704 10.16 -16.45 -14.66
N ARG A 705 10.48 -15.70 -13.60
CA ARG A 705 11.61 -15.95 -12.71
C ARG A 705 11.34 -15.50 -11.29
N ALA A 706 11.95 -16.21 -10.33
CA ALA A 706 11.91 -15.89 -8.91
C ALA A 706 12.60 -14.55 -8.60
N GLY A 707 12.54 -14.10 -7.35
CA GLY A 707 13.33 -12.96 -6.89
C GLY A 707 14.83 -13.20 -7.12
N PRO A 708 15.59 -12.20 -7.59
CA PRO A 708 16.94 -12.45 -8.06
C PRO A 708 17.98 -12.56 -6.93
N THR A 709 19.01 -13.36 -7.15
CA THR A 709 20.16 -13.44 -6.23
C THR A 709 21.11 -12.25 -6.46
N LEU A 710 22.02 -11.95 -5.51
CA LEU A 710 23.01 -10.88 -5.72
C LEU A 710 23.85 -11.16 -6.97
N GLY A 711 23.90 -10.19 -7.89
CA GLY A 711 24.68 -10.24 -9.12
C GLY A 711 24.25 -11.32 -10.11
N GLN A 712 23.01 -11.86 -9.99
CA GLN A 712 22.54 -12.98 -10.82
C GLN A 712 22.69 -12.72 -12.33
N ASP A 713 22.58 -11.47 -12.77
CA ASP A 713 22.63 -11.08 -14.16
C ASP A 713 23.92 -10.28 -14.52
N ASN A 714 24.98 -10.36 -13.69
CA ASN A 714 26.25 -9.64 -13.92
C ASN A 714 26.84 -9.92 -15.32
N ASP A 715 26.87 -11.17 -15.77
CA ASP A 715 27.42 -11.53 -17.08
C ASP A 715 26.64 -10.91 -18.24
N TRP A 716 25.31 -10.93 -18.16
CA TRP A 716 24.44 -10.30 -19.15
C TRP A 716 24.62 -8.78 -19.17
N VAL A 717 24.71 -8.15 -18.01
CA VAL A 717 24.88 -6.68 -17.94
C VAL A 717 26.27 -6.25 -18.40
N HIS A 718 27.33 -6.89 -17.89
CA HIS A 718 28.70 -6.51 -18.19
C HIS A 718 29.08 -6.87 -19.63
N GLY A 719 28.68 -8.06 -20.10
CA GLY A 719 28.96 -8.52 -21.47
C GLY A 719 27.99 -7.91 -22.48
N ASP A 720 26.72 -8.30 -22.44
CA ASP A 720 25.78 -8.00 -23.53
C ASP A 720 25.31 -6.54 -23.55
N LEU A 721 25.08 -5.92 -22.38
CA LEU A 721 24.60 -4.53 -22.33
C LEU A 721 25.72 -3.50 -22.38
N LEU A 722 26.82 -3.73 -21.65
CA LEU A 722 27.93 -2.78 -21.57
C LEU A 722 29.05 -3.04 -22.58
N GLY A 723 29.06 -4.21 -23.23
CA GLY A 723 30.05 -4.59 -24.23
C GLY A 723 31.45 -4.81 -23.67
N LEU A 724 31.58 -5.12 -22.38
CA LEU A 724 32.88 -5.30 -21.73
C LEU A 724 33.48 -6.65 -22.11
N SER A 725 34.73 -6.62 -22.58
CA SER A 725 35.51 -7.82 -22.82
C SER A 725 35.87 -8.54 -21.52
N ASP A 726 36.27 -9.81 -21.62
CA ASP A 726 36.67 -10.63 -20.47
C ASP A 726 37.83 -9.98 -19.69
N GLU A 727 38.82 -9.45 -20.41
CA GLU A 727 39.97 -8.73 -19.85
C GLU A 727 39.55 -7.44 -19.12
N GLU A 728 38.62 -6.67 -19.67
CA GLU A 728 38.07 -5.49 -18.99
C GLU A 728 37.27 -5.89 -17.75
N ARG A 729 36.50 -6.98 -17.82
CA ARG A 729 35.70 -7.48 -16.69
C ARG A 729 36.60 -7.91 -15.53
N GLU A 730 37.68 -8.64 -15.81
CA GLU A 730 38.68 -9.04 -14.81
C GLU A 730 39.39 -7.83 -14.18
N LYS A 731 39.80 -6.86 -15.01
CA LYS A 731 40.46 -5.65 -14.53
C LYS A 731 39.55 -4.81 -13.62
N LEU A 732 38.31 -4.59 -14.05
CA LEU A 732 37.34 -3.81 -13.28
C LEU A 732 36.96 -4.52 -11.96
N ALA A 733 36.88 -5.85 -11.96
CA ALA A 733 36.71 -6.62 -10.73
C ALA A 733 37.92 -6.46 -9.78
N ALA A 734 39.15 -6.55 -10.30
CA ALA A 734 40.37 -6.35 -9.52
C ALA A 734 40.48 -4.92 -8.94
N ASP A 735 39.97 -3.92 -9.66
CA ASP A 735 39.90 -2.52 -9.23
C ASP A 735 38.74 -2.26 -8.24
N GLY A 736 37.90 -3.25 -7.94
CA GLY A 736 36.77 -3.14 -7.01
C GLY A 736 35.56 -2.37 -7.55
N VAL A 737 35.39 -2.35 -8.88
CA VAL A 737 34.24 -1.72 -9.56
C VAL A 737 32.99 -2.60 -9.44
N PHE A 738 33.18 -3.90 -9.58
CA PHE A 738 32.16 -4.91 -9.30
C PHE A 738 32.44 -5.46 -7.90
N ASP A 739 31.36 -5.75 -7.17
CA ASP A 739 31.45 -6.39 -5.86
C ASP A 739 31.20 -7.91 -5.94
#